data_AF-A0A150PPC6-F1
#
_entry.id   AF-A0A150PPC6-F1
#
_cell.length_a   1.000
_cell.length_b   1.000
_cell.length_c   1.000
_cell.angle_alpha   90.00
_cell.angle_beta   90.00
_cell.angle_gamma   90.00
#
_symmetry.space_group_name_H-M   'P 1'
#
loop_
_entity.id
_entity.type
_entity.pdbx_description
1 polymer ?
#
loop_
_entity_poly.entity_id
_entity_poly.type
_entity_poly.pdbx_seq_one_letter_code
_entity_poly.pdbx_strand_id
1 'polypeptide(L)'
;MTDRKDPAKSSSKDPAPAEKGAGSAKQSMGGPSAKPRAARPKRSLLERAATALGSGTSSDDAGVRNLAAADRLDAKVDATEALVAAIPENVNKPAEYALRGKVPQPPQGATAKPENLDATASTITESNESEKNGAKAAPGENLNQGPLQKHRADSLGRALTTNQGVPVGDNQNSLRAGLRGPTLLEDFILREKITHFDHERIPERVVHARGSGAHGYFECTEDITALTKAAPFAKVGKRTPVFVRFSTVAGERGSADTVRDTRGFAVKFYTDEGNWDLVGNNMPIFFIQDPMKFPDVVHAVKPEPHHQMPQASSAHDTFWDFISLMPESTHHIMWQMSDRAIPRSFRTMQGFGVHTFRLVNEAGQATLVKFHWTPVLGTHSLDWDEAVKIAGADPDFHRRDLWEAIEGGAFPEYLLQIQTFTEEEAEKWSFDVLDPTKIVPEELVPLRTVGRLVLNRNPDNFFAETEQVAFCTQHVVPGIDFTNDPLLQGRNFSYLDTQLSRLGGPNFHEIPINTPVAQIHNNQRDGFHRQTINRGRVNYEPNSLAGGCPFQAGARGFASVAERLLAQQASTEPTKLRGKPEKFADHYTQARLFWASQTPIEREHIARAFRFELTRVQTQAIRERVVRMIRNVDEALAA
;
A
#
# COMPACT_ATOMS: atom_id res chain seq x y z
N MET A 1 63.46 -34.83 -20.73
CA MET A 1 64.59 -35.05 -19.81
C MET A 1 63.97 -35.42 -18.46
N THR A 2 63.68 -36.71 -18.20
CA THR A 2 64.55 -37.68 -17.48
C THR A 2 64.95 -37.19 -16.09
N ASP A 3 64.89 -37.93 -14.98
CA ASP A 3 64.33 -39.21 -14.56
C ASP A 3 64.67 -39.31 -13.04
N ARG A 4 63.89 -40.10 -12.26
CA ARG A 4 64.28 -40.86 -11.03
C ARG A 4 64.48 -40.25 -9.61
N LYS A 5 63.72 -40.88 -8.68
CA LYS A 5 64.11 -41.66 -7.46
C LYS A 5 63.93 -41.07 -6.02
N ASP A 6 63.02 -41.73 -5.30
CA ASP A 6 62.90 -42.01 -3.83
C ASP A 6 64.14 -42.75 -3.21
N PRO A 7 64.23 -43.16 -1.89
CA PRO A 7 63.29 -43.12 -0.73
C PRO A 7 63.86 -42.88 0.73
N ALA A 8 62.94 -42.72 1.70
CA ALA A 8 62.84 -43.29 3.09
C ALA A 8 63.76 -42.94 4.32
N LYS A 9 63.07 -42.81 5.49
CA LYS A 9 63.31 -43.30 6.90
C LYS A 9 63.15 -42.19 7.97
N SER A 10 62.15 -42.19 8.87
CA SER A 10 61.86 -43.00 10.08
C SER A 10 62.65 -42.65 11.37
N SER A 11 61.88 -42.40 12.44
CA SER A 11 62.11 -42.72 13.89
C SER A 11 62.58 -41.65 14.89
N SER A 12 61.64 -41.31 15.79
CA SER A 12 61.69 -41.28 17.28
C SER A 12 62.85 -40.61 18.05
N LYS A 13 62.52 -39.69 18.97
CA LYS A 13 62.56 -39.87 20.45
C LYS A 13 62.53 -38.51 21.18
N ASP A 14 61.58 -38.36 22.11
CA ASP A 14 61.67 -37.42 23.25
C ASP A 14 62.79 -37.87 24.21
N PRO A 15 63.32 -36.98 25.08
CA PRO A 15 62.71 -36.81 26.41
C PRO A 15 62.71 -35.36 26.96
N ALA A 16 61.71 -35.08 27.82
CA ALA A 16 61.65 -34.01 28.84
C ALA A 16 62.70 -34.26 29.98
N PRO A 17 62.82 -33.51 31.12
CA PRO A 17 61.84 -32.58 31.75
C PRO A 17 62.41 -31.41 32.62
N ALA A 18 61.47 -30.72 33.31
CA ALA A 18 61.56 -30.00 34.60
C ALA A 18 62.03 -28.51 34.56
N GLU A 19 61.55 -27.53 35.35
CA GLU A 19 60.95 -27.49 36.71
C GLU A 19 60.10 -26.19 36.95
N LYS A 20 59.08 -26.34 37.82
CA LYS A 20 58.61 -25.50 38.98
C LYS A 20 58.25 -24.00 38.91
N GLY A 21 57.10 -23.70 39.57
CA GLY A 21 56.81 -22.44 40.30
C GLY A 21 55.35 -21.94 40.15
N ALA A 22 54.38 -22.43 40.94
CA ALA A 22 53.90 -21.89 42.24
C ALA A 22 53.05 -20.60 42.17
N GLY A 23 51.83 -20.64 42.76
CA GLY A 23 51.07 -19.44 43.13
C GLY A 23 49.54 -19.59 43.15
N SER A 24 48.96 -19.84 44.33
CA SER A 24 47.52 -19.97 44.57
C SER A 24 46.87 -18.64 44.94
N ALA A 25 45.61 -18.41 44.54
CA ALA A 25 44.62 -17.68 45.36
C ALA A 25 43.19 -18.00 44.88
N LYS A 26 42.43 -18.72 45.71
CA LYS A 26 40.97 -18.85 45.61
C LYS A 26 40.33 -17.65 46.32
N GLN A 27 39.46 -16.90 45.66
CA GLN A 27 38.48 -16.03 46.30
C GLN A 27 37.07 -16.52 45.96
N SER A 28 36.37 -16.99 46.98
CA SER A 28 34.94 -17.30 46.96
C SER A 28 34.15 -16.03 47.22
N MET A 29 33.36 -15.58 46.24
CA MET A 29 32.35 -14.53 46.42
C MET A 29 30.98 -15.21 46.48
N GLY A 30 30.38 -15.25 47.65
CA GLY A 30 28.99 -15.66 47.85
C GLY A 30 28.05 -14.61 47.25
N GLY A 31 27.17 -15.03 46.34
CA GLY A 31 26.11 -14.20 45.79
C GLY A 31 24.95 -14.04 46.78
N PRO A 32 24.26 -12.89 46.80
CA PRO A 32 23.14 -12.66 47.71
C PRO A 32 21.88 -13.39 47.24
N SER A 33 21.17 -14.03 48.16
CA SER A 33 19.88 -14.67 47.92
C SER A 33 18.84 -13.65 47.45
N ALA A 34 18.27 -13.84 46.27
CA ALA A 34 17.16 -13.03 45.77
C ALA A 34 15.89 -13.33 46.58
N LYS A 35 15.42 -12.35 47.36
CA LYS A 35 14.05 -12.34 47.89
C LYS A 35 13.06 -12.07 46.73
N PRO A 36 11.85 -12.66 46.74
CA PRO A 36 10.86 -12.41 45.70
C PRO A 36 10.43 -10.95 45.69
N ARG A 37 10.50 -10.33 44.52
CA ARG A 37 10.08 -8.94 44.28
C ARG A 37 8.55 -8.86 44.44
N ALA A 38 8.07 -8.00 45.33
CA ALA A 38 6.64 -7.74 45.49
C ALA A 38 6.01 -7.29 44.17
N ALA A 39 4.82 -7.81 43.86
CA ALA A 39 4.06 -7.48 42.66
C ALA A 39 3.79 -5.96 42.62
N ARG A 40 4.21 -5.31 41.53
CA ARG A 40 3.82 -3.92 41.24
C ARG A 40 2.31 -3.89 40.99
N PRO A 41 1.59 -2.85 41.43
CA PRO A 41 0.18 -2.70 41.11
C PRO A 41 0.01 -2.60 39.59
N LYS A 42 -0.85 -3.47 39.03
CA LYS A 42 -1.24 -3.45 37.61
C LYS A 42 -1.98 -2.14 37.36
N ARG A 43 -1.34 -1.15 36.72
CA ARG A 43 -2.07 -0.08 36.05
C ARG A 43 -2.80 -0.71 34.86
N SER A 44 -4.12 -0.56 34.79
CA SER A 44 -4.91 -1.00 33.63
C SER A 44 -4.45 -0.27 32.37
N LEU A 45 -4.45 -0.96 31.23
CA LEU A 45 -3.99 -0.44 29.95
C LEU A 45 -4.75 0.82 29.48
N LEU A 46 -5.93 1.10 30.07
CA LEU A 46 -6.67 2.38 29.95
C LEU A 46 -5.81 3.63 30.16
N GLU A 47 -4.86 3.63 31.11
CA GLU A 47 -3.96 4.77 31.33
C GLU A 47 -2.79 4.80 30.33
N ARG A 48 -2.41 3.65 29.74
CA ARG A 48 -1.29 3.56 28.79
C ARG A 48 -1.71 3.83 27.36
N ALA A 49 -2.88 3.32 26.94
CA ALA A 49 -3.49 3.62 25.66
C ALA A 49 -3.84 5.11 25.55
N ALA A 50 -4.33 5.74 26.63
CA ALA A 50 -4.59 7.18 26.67
C ALA A 50 -3.32 8.05 26.57
N THR A 51 -2.12 7.49 26.83
CA THR A 51 -0.85 8.22 26.71
C THR A 51 -0.15 8.00 25.36
N ALA A 52 -0.47 6.92 24.64
CA ALA A 52 0.03 6.64 23.28
C ALA A 52 -0.93 7.14 22.18
N LEU A 53 -2.23 7.21 22.49
CA LEU A 53 -3.22 7.97 21.74
C LEU A 53 -3.02 9.45 22.08
N GLY A 54 -2.11 10.11 21.37
CA GLY A 54 -2.08 11.57 21.32
C GLY A 54 -3.46 12.08 20.90
N SER A 55 -4.23 12.54 21.89
CA SER A 55 -5.50 13.28 21.83
C SER A 55 -5.99 13.56 20.40
N GLY A 56 -6.89 12.70 19.92
CA GLY A 56 -7.55 12.86 18.62
C GLY A 56 -8.93 12.19 18.53
N THR A 57 -9.24 11.24 19.43
CA THR A 57 -10.63 10.81 19.61
C THR A 57 -11.28 11.74 20.64
N SER A 58 -11.93 12.79 20.16
CA SER A 58 -12.94 13.52 20.95
C SER A 58 -14.15 12.59 21.20
N SER A 59 -13.99 11.63 22.10
CA SER A 59 -15.10 11.03 22.84
C SER A 59 -14.52 10.31 24.06
N ASP A 60 -14.53 10.99 25.21
CA ASP A 60 -14.45 10.35 26.54
C ASP A 60 -15.72 9.54 26.88
N ASP A 61 -16.48 9.14 25.85
CA ASP A 61 -17.69 8.37 25.99
C ASP A 61 -17.33 6.87 26.02
N ALA A 62 -17.57 6.24 27.17
CA ALA A 62 -17.40 4.81 27.35
C ALA A 62 -18.23 3.98 26.35
N GLY A 63 -19.27 4.57 25.73
CA GLY A 63 -20.08 3.94 24.69
C GLY A 63 -19.39 3.76 23.32
N VAL A 64 -18.27 4.46 23.05
CA VAL A 64 -17.53 4.37 21.76
C VAL A 64 -16.42 3.32 21.81
N ARG A 65 -16.02 2.86 23.01
CA ARG A 65 -15.03 1.80 23.15
C ARG A 65 -15.68 0.46 22.83
N ASN A 66 -15.22 -0.19 21.76
CA ASN A 66 -15.54 -1.59 21.53
C ASN A 66 -14.81 -2.43 22.59
N LEU A 67 -15.38 -2.52 23.79
CA LEU A 67 -14.79 -3.19 24.96
C LEU A 67 -14.34 -4.61 24.62
N ALA A 68 -15.06 -5.30 23.72
CA ALA A 68 -14.67 -6.63 23.25
C ALA A 68 -13.34 -6.64 22.45
N ALA A 69 -13.04 -5.59 21.68
CA ALA A 69 -11.77 -5.47 20.97
C ALA A 69 -10.63 -5.14 21.94
N ALA A 70 -10.87 -4.27 22.91
CA ALA A 70 -9.91 -3.92 23.96
C ALA A 70 -9.57 -5.15 24.83
N ASP A 71 -10.59 -5.86 25.33
CA ASP A 71 -10.42 -7.07 26.14
C ASP A 71 -9.66 -8.16 25.36
N ARG A 72 -9.92 -8.28 24.05
CA ARG A 72 -9.22 -9.24 23.19
C ARG A 72 -7.77 -8.85 22.93
N LEU A 73 -7.48 -7.55 22.81
CA LEU A 73 -6.10 -7.06 22.68
C LEU A 73 -5.32 -7.30 23.98
N ASP A 74 -5.92 -7.02 25.13
CA ASP A 74 -5.34 -7.33 26.45
C ASP A 74 -5.10 -8.84 26.60
N ALA A 75 -6.06 -9.67 26.19
CA ALA A 75 -5.91 -11.12 26.18
C ALA A 75 -4.79 -11.61 25.23
N LYS A 76 -4.60 -10.95 24.07
CA LYS A 76 -3.45 -11.21 23.19
C LYS A 76 -2.14 -10.86 23.88
N VAL A 77 -2.06 -9.71 24.56
CA VAL A 77 -0.85 -9.27 25.27
C VAL A 77 -0.52 -10.24 26.40
N ASP A 78 -1.48 -10.57 27.27
CA ASP A 78 -1.29 -11.51 28.37
C ASP A 78 -0.86 -12.90 27.86
N ALA A 79 -1.50 -13.39 26.79
CA ALA A 79 -1.12 -14.66 26.18
C ALA A 79 0.27 -14.62 25.53
N THR A 80 0.67 -13.48 24.97
CA THR A 80 2.02 -13.26 24.43
C THR A 80 3.06 -13.25 25.55
N GLU A 81 2.79 -12.54 26.66
CA GLU A 81 3.66 -12.54 27.83
C GLU A 81 3.84 -13.96 28.39
N ALA A 82 2.75 -14.73 28.51
CA ALA A 82 2.80 -16.13 28.94
C ALA A 82 3.61 -17.01 27.97
N LEU A 83 3.39 -16.86 26.66
CA LEU A 83 4.10 -17.62 25.64
C LEU A 83 5.60 -17.33 25.66
N VAL A 84 5.99 -16.06 25.79
CA VAL A 84 7.40 -15.64 25.89
C VAL A 84 8.02 -16.14 27.19
N ALA A 85 7.30 -16.04 28.32
CA ALA A 85 7.79 -16.52 29.61
C ALA A 85 8.04 -18.04 29.65
N ALA A 86 7.37 -18.81 28.78
CA ALA A 86 7.61 -20.25 28.62
C ALA A 86 8.99 -20.59 28.02
N ILE A 87 9.66 -19.62 27.36
CA ILE A 87 11.01 -19.77 26.80
C ILE A 87 11.90 -18.63 27.34
N PRO A 88 12.28 -18.66 28.63
CA PRO A 88 13.00 -17.55 29.27
C PRO A 88 14.44 -17.40 28.77
N GLU A 89 15.03 -18.46 28.23
CA GLU A 89 16.37 -18.49 27.67
C GLU A 89 16.49 -19.53 26.56
N ASN A 90 17.52 -19.39 25.72
CA ASN A 90 17.86 -20.40 24.73
C ASN A 90 18.73 -21.50 25.37
N VAL A 91 18.09 -22.50 25.97
CA VAL A 91 18.76 -23.65 26.60
C VAL A 91 19.59 -24.50 25.62
N ASN A 92 19.31 -24.40 24.32
CA ASN A 92 20.05 -25.10 23.27
C ASN A 92 21.37 -24.41 22.91
N LYS A 93 21.57 -23.14 23.30
CA LYS A 93 22.74 -22.35 22.91
C LYS A 93 24.08 -23.01 23.27
N PRO A 94 24.28 -23.61 24.46
CA PRO A 94 25.52 -24.30 24.79
C PRO A 94 25.78 -25.54 23.92
N ALA A 95 24.74 -26.17 23.36
CA ALA A 95 24.86 -27.38 22.54
C ALA A 95 25.38 -27.09 21.11
N GLU A 96 25.42 -25.83 20.69
CA GLU A 96 26.00 -25.41 19.41
C GLU A 96 27.53 -25.56 19.37
N TYR A 97 28.19 -25.62 20.53
CA TYR A 97 29.65 -25.66 20.63
C TYR A 97 30.18 -27.09 20.76
N ALA A 98 31.10 -27.48 19.89
CA ALA A 98 31.77 -28.77 19.97
C ALA A 98 32.73 -28.84 21.17
N LEU A 99 32.47 -29.77 22.10
CA LEU A 99 33.37 -30.07 23.22
C LEU A 99 34.22 -31.31 22.91
N ARG A 100 35.55 -31.19 23.07
CA ARG A 100 36.52 -32.31 23.07
C ARG A 100 36.48 -33.20 21.81
N GLY A 101 36.38 -32.60 20.62
CA GLY A 101 36.50 -33.34 19.34
C GLY A 101 35.28 -34.20 18.98
N LYS A 102 34.14 -34.04 19.65
CA LYS A 102 32.87 -34.68 19.27
C LYS A 102 32.13 -33.84 18.23
N VAL A 103 31.47 -34.51 17.29
CA VAL A 103 30.49 -33.88 16.38
C VAL A 103 29.28 -33.44 17.22
N PRO A 104 28.91 -32.15 17.24
CA PRO A 104 27.69 -31.70 17.90
C PRO A 104 26.48 -32.40 17.27
N GLN A 105 25.59 -32.92 18.11
CA GLN A 105 24.26 -33.36 17.67
C GLN A 105 23.32 -32.18 17.88
N PRO A 106 22.70 -31.64 16.81
CA PRO A 106 21.84 -30.47 16.96
C PRO A 106 20.60 -30.86 17.80
N PRO A 107 20.31 -30.13 18.89
CA PRO A 107 19.12 -30.40 19.68
C PRO A 107 17.86 -29.97 18.93
N GLN A 108 16.74 -30.63 19.20
CA GLN A 108 15.44 -30.14 18.76
C GLN A 108 15.18 -28.75 19.37
N GLY A 109 14.66 -27.81 18.58
CA GLY A 109 14.31 -26.48 19.03
C GLY A 109 13.30 -26.49 20.18
N ALA A 110 13.50 -25.65 21.19
CA ALA A 110 12.51 -25.40 22.22
C ALA A 110 11.25 -24.79 21.59
N THR A 111 10.07 -25.27 22.00
CA THR A 111 8.77 -24.76 21.52
C THR A 111 7.83 -24.61 22.70
N ALA A 112 6.90 -23.67 22.60
CA ALA A 112 5.81 -23.50 23.54
C ALA A 112 4.51 -23.36 22.73
N LYS A 113 3.43 -23.95 23.24
CA LYS A 113 2.11 -23.84 22.62
C LYS A 113 1.34 -22.71 23.32
N PRO A 114 0.86 -21.69 22.59
CA PRO A 114 0.03 -20.66 23.19
C PRO A 114 -1.34 -21.23 23.60
N GLU A 115 -1.89 -20.73 24.71
CA GLU A 115 -3.26 -21.02 25.12
C GLU A 115 -4.29 -20.25 24.28
N ASN A 116 -3.89 -19.08 23.75
CA ASN A 116 -4.68 -18.25 22.83
C ASN A 116 -3.88 -18.04 21.53
N LEU A 117 -4.46 -18.45 20.39
CA LEU A 117 -3.82 -18.34 19.07
C LEU A 117 -3.58 -16.88 18.62
N ASP A 118 -4.31 -15.91 19.18
CA ASP A 118 -4.06 -14.50 18.88
C ASP A 118 -2.64 -14.06 19.30
N ALA A 119 -1.99 -14.78 20.22
CA ALA A 119 -0.60 -14.51 20.64
C ALA A 119 0.42 -14.63 19.50
N THR A 120 0.13 -15.47 18.49
CA THR A 120 0.99 -15.65 17.32
C THR A 120 0.39 -15.07 16.04
N ALA A 121 -0.84 -14.53 16.11
CA ALA A 121 -1.52 -13.90 14.99
C ALA A 121 -0.90 -12.55 14.62
N SER A 122 -0.91 -12.19 13.33
CA SER A 122 -0.47 -10.87 12.86
C SER A 122 -1.35 -9.74 13.42
N THR A 123 -2.66 -9.97 13.49
CA THR A 123 -3.66 -8.99 13.94
C THR A 123 -4.79 -9.70 14.67
N ILE A 124 -5.43 -9.08 15.67
CA ILE A 124 -6.64 -9.70 16.27
C ILE A 124 -7.82 -9.70 15.29
N THR A 125 -7.78 -8.83 14.28
CA THR A 125 -8.80 -8.67 13.25
C THR A 125 -8.73 -9.71 12.14
N GLU A 126 -7.78 -10.65 12.19
CA GLU A 126 -7.72 -11.74 11.21
C GLU A 126 -8.99 -12.62 11.22
N SER A 127 -9.77 -12.56 12.31
CA SER A 127 -11.09 -13.18 12.45
C SER A 127 -12.20 -12.53 11.61
N ASN A 128 -11.95 -11.37 11.00
CA ASN A 128 -12.96 -10.67 10.21
C ASN A 128 -12.96 -11.25 8.79
N GLU A 129 -13.80 -12.27 8.60
CA GLU A 129 -13.87 -13.04 7.37
C GLU A 129 -14.58 -12.27 6.23
N SER A 130 -14.21 -12.59 5.01
CA SER A 130 -14.90 -12.16 3.78
C SER A 130 -14.65 -13.19 2.68
N GLU A 131 -15.37 -13.11 1.55
CA GLU A 131 -15.10 -13.99 0.41
C GLU A 131 -13.65 -13.91 -0.08
N LYS A 132 -13.01 -12.74 0.05
CA LYS A 132 -11.61 -12.54 -0.30
C LYS A 132 -10.64 -13.08 0.77
N ASN A 133 -10.94 -12.82 2.03
CA ASN A 133 -10.03 -13.12 3.13
C ASN A 133 -10.11 -14.58 3.58
N GLY A 134 -11.27 -15.22 3.46
CA GLY A 134 -11.55 -16.53 4.07
C GLY A 134 -11.46 -16.50 5.59
N ALA A 135 -11.40 -17.69 6.20
CA ALA A 135 -11.24 -17.87 7.63
C ALA A 135 -9.78 -17.68 8.09
N LYS A 136 -9.54 -17.73 9.40
CA LYS A 136 -8.19 -17.73 9.99
C LYS A 136 -7.32 -18.87 9.45
N ALA A 137 -6.00 -18.68 9.50
CA ALA A 137 -5.06 -19.76 9.20
C ALA A 137 -5.19 -20.87 10.25
N ALA A 138 -5.20 -22.14 9.82
CA ALA A 138 -5.18 -23.27 10.73
C ALA A 138 -3.73 -23.57 11.16
N PRO A 139 -3.45 -23.71 12.47
CA PRO A 139 -2.10 -23.98 12.96
C PRO A 139 -1.47 -25.20 12.28
N GLY A 140 -0.31 -24.99 11.67
CA GLY A 140 0.45 -26.03 11.01
C GLY A 140 -0.07 -26.44 9.63
N GLU A 141 -1.09 -25.79 9.07
CA GLU A 141 -1.54 -26.05 7.70
C GLU A 141 -0.99 -25.00 6.73
N ASN A 142 -0.66 -25.43 5.52
CA ASN A 142 -0.34 -24.57 4.38
C ASN A 142 -1.09 -25.13 3.16
N LEU A 143 -2.08 -24.38 2.68
CA LEU A 143 -3.02 -24.86 1.68
C LEU A 143 -2.64 -24.31 0.31
N ASN A 144 -2.49 -25.17 -0.68
CA ASN A 144 -1.96 -24.72 -1.96
C ASN A 144 -3.02 -24.07 -2.92
N GLN A 145 -4.36 -24.08 -2.65
CA GLN A 145 -5.47 -23.59 -3.55
C GLN A 145 -6.76 -23.00 -2.81
N GLY A 146 -7.57 -22.06 -3.40
CA GLY A 146 -8.60 -21.15 -2.69
C GLY A 146 -8.43 -19.56 -2.56
N PRO A 147 -9.19 -18.82 -1.71
CA PRO A 147 -9.00 -17.37 -1.36
C PRO A 147 -7.72 -17.09 -0.54
N LEU A 148 -7.50 -15.86 -0.02
CA LEU A 148 -6.25 -15.52 0.73
C LEU A 148 -5.90 -16.53 1.83
N GLN A 149 -6.91 -17.07 2.52
CA GLN A 149 -6.75 -18.11 3.55
C GLN A 149 -5.85 -19.27 3.10
N LYS A 150 -5.91 -19.68 1.83
CA LYS A 150 -5.09 -20.79 1.36
C LYS A 150 -3.59 -20.50 1.51
N HIS A 151 -3.23 -19.27 1.15
CA HIS A 151 -1.85 -18.84 1.01
C HIS A 151 -1.28 -18.38 2.35
N ARG A 152 -2.07 -18.50 3.42
CA ARG A 152 -1.58 -18.32 4.78
C ARG A 152 -0.86 -19.59 5.21
N ALA A 153 0.29 -19.40 5.84
CA ALA A 153 1.03 -20.45 6.49
C ALA A 153 1.18 -20.07 7.97
N ASP A 154 0.76 -20.98 8.85
CA ASP A 154 1.04 -20.90 10.28
C ASP A 154 2.05 -22.01 10.64
N SER A 155 3.21 -21.60 11.16
CA SER A 155 4.32 -22.49 11.48
C SER A 155 4.26 -23.04 12.92
N LEU A 156 3.23 -22.70 13.70
CA LEU A 156 3.11 -23.15 15.08
C LEU A 156 3.13 -24.69 15.17
N GLY A 157 4.08 -25.21 15.96
CA GLY A 157 4.26 -26.64 16.16
C GLY A 157 4.87 -27.40 14.97
N ARG A 158 5.43 -26.70 13.98
CA ARG A 158 6.11 -27.31 12.82
C ARG A 158 7.63 -27.22 12.94
N ALA A 159 8.32 -28.18 12.33
CA ALA A 159 9.78 -28.17 12.23
C ALA A 159 10.23 -27.17 11.15
N LEU A 160 11.40 -26.56 11.33
CA LEU A 160 12.03 -25.74 10.30
C LEU A 160 12.40 -26.61 9.09
N THR A 161 12.06 -26.14 7.89
CA THR A 161 12.42 -26.81 6.63
C THR A 161 13.11 -25.85 5.67
N THR A 162 13.78 -26.40 4.66
CA THR A 162 14.09 -25.69 3.41
C THR A 162 12.81 -25.38 2.63
N ASN A 163 12.90 -24.56 1.59
CA ASN A 163 11.78 -24.29 0.69
C ASN A 163 11.35 -25.52 -0.12
N GLN A 164 12.20 -26.54 -0.20
CA GLN A 164 11.87 -27.86 -0.77
C GLN A 164 11.28 -28.84 0.25
N GLY A 165 10.99 -28.40 1.47
CA GLY A 165 10.39 -29.22 2.53
C GLY A 165 11.37 -30.16 3.24
N VAL A 166 12.68 -29.98 3.09
CA VAL A 166 13.69 -30.81 3.78
C VAL A 166 13.84 -30.30 5.22
N PRO A 167 13.63 -31.12 6.26
CA PRO A 167 13.85 -30.71 7.65
C PRO A 167 15.29 -30.26 7.91
N VAL A 168 15.47 -29.11 8.54
CA VAL A 168 16.77 -28.54 8.85
C VAL A 168 17.27 -29.05 10.21
N GLY A 169 18.39 -29.76 10.21
CA GLY A 169 19.03 -30.25 11.43
C GLY A 169 19.68 -29.14 12.26
N ASP A 170 20.53 -28.32 11.64
CA ASP A 170 21.22 -27.19 12.28
C ASP A 170 21.05 -25.93 11.43
N ASN A 171 20.45 -24.87 12.00
CA ASN A 171 20.26 -23.56 11.38
C ASN A 171 21.15 -22.47 12.01
N GLN A 172 22.09 -22.86 12.87
CA GLN A 172 22.98 -21.97 13.59
C GLN A 172 24.36 -21.90 12.91
N ASN A 173 24.74 -22.96 12.20
CA ASN A 173 26.08 -23.12 11.63
C ASN A 173 26.04 -23.41 10.13
N SER A 174 27.04 -22.89 9.41
CA SER A 174 27.37 -23.36 8.06
C SER A 174 28.10 -24.70 8.12
N LEU A 175 27.94 -25.51 7.08
CA LEU A 175 28.78 -26.70 6.85
C LEU A 175 30.22 -26.28 6.53
N ARG A 176 31.20 -26.89 7.22
CA ARG A 176 32.63 -26.53 7.13
C ARG A 176 33.55 -27.75 7.10
N ALA A 177 34.73 -27.62 6.49
CA ALA A 177 35.81 -28.62 6.56
C ALA A 177 36.55 -28.56 7.91
N GLY A 178 35.90 -29.02 8.97
CA GLY A 178 36.39 -28.95 10.35
C GLY A 178 35.99 -27.65 11.06
N LEU A 179 36.05 -27.62 12.40
CA LEU A 179 35.48 -26.55 13.23
C LEU A 179 35.99 -25.14 12.90
N ARG A 180 37.24 -25.04 12.44
CA ARG A 180 37.90 -23.78 12.03
C ARG A 180 38.24 -23.74 10.54
N GLY A 181 37.72 -24.68 9.76
CA GLY A 181 37.95 -24.75 8.33
C GLY A 181 37.01 -23.84 7.54
N PRO A 182 37.21 -23.77 6.21
CA PRO A 182 36.35 -22.99 5.32
C PRO A 182 34.94 -23.57 5.24
N THR A 183 33.96 -22.71 4.96
CA THR A 183 32.60 -23.11 4.58
C THR A 183 32.61 -23.86 3.25
N LEU A 184 31.78 -24.90 3.14
CA LEU A 184 31.71 -25.76 1.94
C LEU A 184 30.59 -25.32 0.99
N LEU A 185 30.85 -25.34 -0.31
CA LEU A 185 29.86 -24.96 -1.34
C LEU A 185 28.70 -25.96 -1.46
N GLU A 186 28.91 -27.20 -1.04
CA GLU A 186 27.85 -28.23 -1.00
C GLU A 186 26.76 -27.94 0.04
N ASP A 187 26.94 -26.93 0.91
CA ASP A 187 25.93 -26.45 1.87
C ASP A 187 24.73 -25.82 1.16
N PHE A 188 23.76 -26.66 0.78
CA PHE A 188 22.56 -26.22 0.10
C PHE A 188 21.59 -25.46 1.01
N ILE A 189 21.61 -25.72 2.33
CA ILE A 189 20.73 -25.04 3.30
C ILE A 189 21.16 -23.58 3.43
N LEU A 190 22.46 -23.34 3.64
CA LEU A 190 23.01 -21.98 3.68
C LEU A 190 22.73 -21.23 2.38
N ARG A 191 23.04 -21.85 1.24
CA ARG A 191 22.87 -21.21 -0.07
C ARG A 191 21.42 -20.86 -0.34
N GLU A 192 20.48 -21.76 -0.09
CA GLU A 192 19.05 -21.49 -0.31
C GLU A 192 18.56 -20.33 0.56
N LYS A 193 18.90 -20.34 1.87
CA LYS A 193 18.50 -19.29 2.81
C LYS A 193 19.05 -17.91 2.43
N ILE A 194 20.35 -17.83 2.14
CA ILE A 194 21.00 -16.57 1.73
C ILE A 194 20.49 -16.11 0.37
N THR A 195 20.31 -17.03 -0.58
CA THR A 195 19.76 -16.69 -1.91
C THR A 195 18.36 -16.09 -1.79
N HIS A 196 17.49 -16.63 -0.94
CA HIS A 196 16.18 -16.03 -0.72
C HIS A 196 16.30 -14.62 -0.10
N PHE A 197 17.13 -14.46 0.94
CA PHE A 197 17.37 -13.16 1.59
C PHE A 197 17.88 -12.09 0.60
N ASP A 198 18.86 -12.45 -0.23
CA ASP A 198 19.48 -11.55 -1.21
C ASP A 198 18.48 -11.06 -2.28
N HIS A 199 17.37 -11.77 -2.47
CA HIS A 199 16.34 -11.48 -3.46
C HIS A 199 14.99 -11.08 -2.85
N GLU A 200 14.94 -10.66 -1.58
CA GLU A 200 13.70 -10.23 -0.92
C GLU A 200 13.14 -8.90 -1.47
N ARG A 201 13.98 -8.03 -2.04
CA ARG A 201 13.56 -6.70 -2.49
C ARG A 201 13.08 -6.74 -3.93
N ILE A 202 11.87 -6.23 -4.15
CA ILE A 202 11.34 -5.89 -5.48
C ILE A 202 11.43 -4.37 -5.70
N PRO A 203 11.37 -3.89 -6.95
CA PRO A 203 11.24 -2.46 -7.21
C PRO A 203 10.05 -1.88 -6.45
N GLU A 204 10.23 -0.70 -5.84
CA GLU A 204 9.09 0.05 -5.30
C GLU A 204 8.21 0.60 -6.45
N ARG A 205 7.04 1.15 -6.10
CA ARG A 205 6.22 1.87 -7.07
C ARG A 205 6.93 3.15 -7.50
N VAL A 206 6.88 3.49 -8.79
CA VAL A 206 7.52 4.72 -9.33
C VAL A 206 7.06 5.98 -8.60
N VAL A 207 5.76 6.04 -8.32
CA VAL A 207 5.09 7.04 -7.47
C VAL A 207 4.24 6.32 -6.44
N HIS A 208 3.89 6.98 -5.35
CA HIS A 208 3.11 6.39 -4.26
C HIS A 208 3.80 5.18 -3.60
N ALA A 209 5.14 5.19 -3.55
CA ALA A 209 5.95 4.12 -2.97
C ALA A 209 5.66 3.96 -1.47
N ARG A 210 5.63 5.08 -0.72
CA ARG A 210 5.25 5.09 0.69
C ARG A 210 3.73 5.01 0.85
N GLY A 211 3.26 3.95 1.51
CA GLY A 211 1.84 3.75 1.76
C GLY A 211 1.55 2.63 2.74
N SER A 212 0.26 2.51 3.07
CA SER A 212 -0.29 1.57 4.06
C SER A 212 -1.67 1.12 3.60
N GLY A 213 -2.03 -0.13 3.84
CA GLY A 213 -3.27 -0.70 3.34
C GLY A 213 -3.99 -1.57 4.36
N ALA A 214 -5.29 -1.73 4.14
CA ALA A 214 -6.19 -2.48 4.99
C ALA A 214 -7.32 -3.12 4.17
N HIS A 215 -7.84 -4.22 4.68
CA HIS A 215 -9.01 -4.91 4.16
C HIS A 215 -10.29 -4.31 4.75
N GLY A 216 -11.39 -4.53 4.05
CA GLY A 216 -12.70 -4.08 4.49
C GLY A 216 -13.83 -4.62 3.62
N TYR A 217 -14.94 -3.90 3.64
CA TYR A 217 -16.02 -4.09 2.69
C TYR A 217 -16.63 -2.76 2.27
N PHE A 218 -17.17 -2.74 1.07
CA PHE A 218 -18.10 -1.72 0.60
C PHE A 218 -19.53 -2.26 0.73
N GLU A 219 -20.46 -1.42 1.16
CA GLU A 219 -21.88 -1.72 1.29
C GLU A 219 -22.69 -0.70 0.46
N CYS A 220 -23.46 -1.18 -0.51
CA CYS A 220 -24.38 -0.32 -1.26
C CYS A 220 -25.52 0.14 -0.34
N THR A 221 -25.75 1.44 -0.23
CA THR A 221 -26.78 2.02 0.66
C THR A 221 -27.95 2.62 -0.10
N GLU A 222 -27.82 2.81 -1.40
CA GLU A 222 -28.85 3.41 -2.25
C GLU A 222 -28.98 2.66 -3.58
N ASP A 223 -30.22 2.45 -4.03
CA ASP A 223 -30.48 1.85 -5.34
C ASP A 223 -30.18 2.87 -6.45
N ILE A 224 -29.14 2.56 -7.23
CA ILE A 224 -28.72 3.32 -8.41
C ILE A 224 -28.71 2.45 -9.67
N THR A 225 -29.47 1.35 -9.70
CA THR A 225 -29.55 0.44 -10.86
C THR A 225 -30.05 1.12 -12.12
N ALA A 226 -30.83 2.21 -11.98
CA ALA A 226 -31.22 3.08 -13.08
C ALA A 226 -30.03 3.80 -13.76
N LEU A 227 -28.90 3.96 -13.06
CA LEU A 227 -27.68 4.62 -13.55
C LEU A 227 -26.61 3.62 -13.97
N THR A 228 -26.49 2.49 -13.26
CA THR A 228 -25.42 1.52 -13.49
C THR A 228 -25.86 0.09 -13.26
N LYS A 229 -25.36 -0.83 -14.09
CA LYS A 229 -25.43 -2.28 -13.86
C LYS A 229 -24.23 -2.85 -13.09
N ALA A 230 -23.37 -1.99 -12.55
CA ALA A 230 -22.13 -2.44 -11.93
C ALA A 230 -22.37 -3.25 -10.65
N ALA A 231 -21.68 -4.39 -10.58
CA ALA A 231 -21.83 -5.41 -9.56
C ALA A 231 -21.90 -4.90 -8.10
N PRO A 232 -21.07 -3.93 -7.64
CA PRO A 232 -21.15 -3.42 -6.27
C PRO A 232 -22.48 -2.74 -5.92
N PHE A 233 -23.20 -2.21 -6.91
CA PHE A 233 -24.44 -1.45 -6.75
C PHE A 233 -25.71 -2.23 -7.13
N ALA A 234 -25.57 -3.54 -7.39
CA ALA A 234 -26.66 -4.38 -7.89
C ALA A 234 -27.88 -4.47 -6.95
N LYS A 235 -27.69 -4.25 -5.64
CA LYS A 235 -28.78 -4.12 -4.65
C LYS A 235 -28.31 -3.41 -3.39
N VAL A 236 -29.23 -2.68 -2.75
CA VAL A 236 -29.01 -2.11 -1.41
C VAL A 236 -28.69 -3.23 -0.41
N GLY A 237 -27.70 -2.99 0.45
CA GLY A 237 -27.18 -3.94 1.43
C GLY A 237 -26.21 -4.98 0.85
N LYS A 238 -25.95 -5.00 -0.48
CA LYS A 238 -24.88 -5.85 -1.02
C LYS A 238 -23.54 -5.40 -0.45
N ARG A 239 -22.80 -6.35 0.11
CA ARG A 239 -21.43 -6.15 0.56
C ARG A 239 -20.44 -6.73 -0.43
N THR A 240 -19.44 -5.93 -0.78
CA THR A 240 -18.35 -6.31 -1.68
C THR A 240 -17.05 -6.21 -0.90
N PRO A 241 -16.25 -7.29 -0.79
CA PRO A 241 -14.93 -7.21 -0.15
C PRO A 241 -14.06 -6.17 -0.85
N VAL A 242 -13.25 -5.46 -0.08
CA VAL A 242 -12.31 -4.47 -0.63
C VAL A 242 -10.94 -4.55 0.02
N PHE A 243 -9.94 -4.08 -0.72
CA PHE A 243 -8.64 -3.71 -0.18
C PHE A 243 -8.34 -2.26 -0.53
N VAL A 244 -7.95 -1.47 0.47
CA VAL A 244 -7.63 -0.06 0.32
C VAL A 244 -6.16 0.15 0.61
N ARG A 245 -5.50 1.00 -0.20
CA ARG A 245 -4.16 1.49 0.08
C ARG A 245 -4.14 3.01 0.02
N PHE A 246 -3.68 3.61 1.12
CA PHE A 246 -3.34 5.01 1.22
C PHE A 246 -1.85 5.22 0.99
N SER A 247 -1.45 6.40 0.52
CA SER A 247 -0.05 6.68 0.19
C SER A 247 0.25 8.17 0.11
N THR A 248 1.51 8.56 0.24
CA THR A 248 2.03 9.84 -0.30
C THR A 248 2.29 9.67 -1.81
N VAL A 249 2.95 10.61 -2.51
CA VAL A 249 3.26 10.50 -3.95
C VAL A 249 4.76 10.46 -4.22
N ALA A 250 5.49 11.50 -3.81
CA ALA A 250 6.86 11.75 -4.28
C ALA A 250 7.88 10.89 -3.52
N GLY A 251 7.67 10.70 -2.22
CA GLY A 251 8.60 9.99 -1.35
C GLY A 251 8.82 8.53 -1.74
N GLU A 252 10.06 8.06 -1.60
CA GLU A 252 10.41 6.64 -1.69
C GLU A 252 9.80 5.84 -0.52
N ARG A 253 9.80 4.50 -0.58
CA ARG A 253 9.06 3.64 0.38
C ARG A 253 9.45 3.84 1.85
N GLY A 254 10.67 4.29 2.11
CA GLY A 254 11.19 4.58 3.47
C GLY A 254 10.96 6.02 3.96
N SER A 255 10.29 6.87 3.19
CA SER A 255 9.98 8.27 3.59
C SER A 255 8.92 8.34 4.71
N ALA A 256 8.74 9.54 5.27
CA ALA A 256 7.79 9.80 6.36
C ALA A 256 6.34 10.01 5.88
N ASP A 257 5.37 9.65 6.72
CA ASP A 257 3.93 9.76 6.41
C ASP A 257 3.38 11.20 6.39
N THR A 258 3.87 12.06 7.28
CA THR A 258 3.31 13.40 7.53
C THR A 258 3.91 14.51 6.65
N VAL A 259 4.58 14.16 5.55
CA VAL A 259 5.13 15.14 4.59
C VAL A 259 4.03 15.96 3.91
N ARG A 260 4.32 17.17 3.44
CA ARG A 260 3.38 17.92 2.58
C ARG A 260 3.38 17.31 1.19
N ASP A 261 2.27 16.67 0.83
CA ASP A 261 2.15 15.96 -0.44
C ASP A 261 0.67 15.71 -0.78
N THR A 262 0.38 15.33 -2.02
CA THR A 262 -0.89 14.65 -2.31
C THR A 262 -0.92 13.30 -1.61
N ARG A 263 -2.11 12.81 -1.25
CA ARG A 263 -2.31 11.43 -0.80
C ARG A 263 -3.04 10.61 -1.83
N GLY A 264 -2.53 9.42 -2.14
CA GLY A 264 -3.28 8.41 -2.90
C GLY A 264 -4.32 7.73 -2.02
N PHE A 265 -5.50 7.47 -2.59
CA PHE A 265 -6.60 6.71 -1.99
C PHE A 265 -7.10 5.71 -3.04
N ALA A 266 -6.50 4.52 -3.08
CA ALA A 266 -6.83 3.48 -4.03
C ALA A 266 -7.68 2.38 -3.40
N VAL A 267 -8.83 2.08 -4.00
CA VAL A 267 -9.78 1.06 -3.53
C VAL A 267 -9.94 -0.02 -4.58
N LYS A 268 -9.68 -1.28 -4.22
CA LYS A 268 -9.93 -2.47 -5.05
C LYS A 268 -11.17 -3.17 -4.54
N PHE A 269 -12.18 -3.29 -5.37
CA PHE A 269 -13.42 -4.02 -5.13
C PHE A 269 -13.31 -5.40 -5.74
N TYR A 270 -13.43 -6.44 -4.91
CA TYR A 270 -13.46 -7.83 -5.38
C TYR A 270 -14.91 -8.23 -5.66
N THR A 271 -15.39 -7.97 -6.88
CA THR A 271 -16.79 -8.22 -7.27
C THR A 271 -16.97 -9.62 -7.84
N ASP A 272 -18.22 -10.07 -7.89
CA ASP A 272 -18.68 -11.28 -8.58
C ASP A 272 -18.52 -11.22 -10.10
N GLU A 273 -18.22 -10.05 -10.67
CA GLU A 273 -17.99 -9.82 -12.10
C GLU A 273 -16.57 -9.36 -12.43
N GLY A 274 -15.63 -9.56 -11.50
CA GLY A 274 -14.23 -9.18 -11.65
C GLY A 274 -13.80 -8.08 -10.68
N ASN A 275 -12.52 -7.70 -10.72
CA ASN A 275 -12.03 -6.63 -9.87
C ASN A 275 -12.34 -5.27 -10.50
N TRP A 276 -12.86 -4.34 -9.70
CA TRP A 276 -12.92 -2.92 -10.05
C TRP A 276 -11.97 -2.14 -9.16
N ASP A 277 -11.13 -1.28 -9.75
CA ASP A 277 -10.24 -0.40 -8.99
C ASP A 277 -10.64 1.07 -9.17
N LEU A 278 -10.98 1.74 -8.06
CA LEU A 278 -11.13 3.19 -8.01
C LEU A 278 -9.84 3.80 -7.46
N VAL A 279 -8.95 4.23 -8.37
CA VAL A 279 -7.60 4.71 -8.04
C VAL A 279 -7.56 6.23 -7.96
N GLY A 280 -7.93 6.75 -6.80
CA GLY A 280 -8.08 8.18 -6.53
C GLY A 280 -6.96 8.82 -5.70
N ASN A 281 -7.14 10.10 -5.41
CA ASN A 281 -6.32 10.92 -4.50
C ASN A 281 -7.19 11.62 -3.46
N ASN A 282 -6.59 12.22 -2.43
CA ASN A 282 -7.28 13.08 -1.47
C ASN A 282 -7.54 14.51 -1.96
N MET A 283 -7.22 14.78 -3.22
CA MET A 283 -7.49 16.04 -3.91
C MET A 283 -8.36 15.74 -5.14
N PRO A 284 -9.37 16.57 -5.44
CA PRO A 284 -10.34 16.29 -6.50
C PRO A 284 -9.82 16.57 -7.91
N ILE A 285 -8.59 17.07 -8.05
CA ILE A 285 -7.94 17.46 -9.30
C ILE A 285 -6.50 16.99 -9.36
N PHE A 286 -5.93 16.95 -10.56
CA PHE A 286 -4.53 16.61 -10.81
C PHE A 286 -3.69 17.83 -11.25
N PHE A 287 -2.36 17.70 -11.21
CA PHE A 287 -1.42 18.76 -11.61
C PHE A 287 -1.42 19.11 -13.09
N ILE A 288 -1.76 18.14 -13.93
CA ILE A 288 -1.54 18.19 -15.38
C ILE A 288 -2.77 17.66 -16.09
N GLN A 289 -2.94 18.08 -17.34
CA GLN A 289 -4.08 17.71 -18.17
C GLN A 289 -3.81 16.47 -19.03
N ASP A 290 -2.55 16.26 -19.44
CA ASP A 290 -2.19 15.24 -20.42
C ASP A 290 -1.11 14.28 -19.84
N PRO A 291 -1.25 12.96 -20.04
CA PRO A 291 -0.35 11.96 -19.46
C PRO A 291 1.08 12.06 -20.00
N MET A 292 1.29 12.67 -21.17
CA MET A 292 2.62 12.93 -21.72
C MET A 292 3.49 13.75 -20.75
N LYS A 293 2.87 14.61 -19.94
CA LYS A 293 3.56 15.44 -18.93
C LYS A 293 3.75 14.73 -17.58
N PHE A 294 3.26 13.50 -17.42
CA PHE A 294 3.35 12.79 -16.15
C PHE A 294 4.80 12.50 -15.72
N PRO A 295 5.69 12.01 -16.60
CA PRO A 295 7.10 11.88 -16.24
C PRO A 295 7.74 13.23 -15.88
N ASP A 296 7.38 14.31 -16.58
CA ASP A 296 7.96 15.63 -16.33
C ASP A 296 7.60 16.17 -14.93
N VAL A 297 6.31 16.13 -14.55
CA VAL A 297 5.89 16.60 -13.21
C VAL A 297 6.45 15.70 -12.10
N VAL A 298 6.52 14.38 -12.33
CA VAL A 298 7.09 13.43 -11.37
C VAL A 298 8.60 13.65 -11.21
N HIS A 299 9.34 13.85 -12.31
CA HIS A 299 10.77 14.18 -12.25
C HIS A 299 11.01 15.51 -11.54
N ALA A 300 10.14 16.50 -11.78
CA ALA A 300 10.28 17.82 -11.18
C ALA A 300 10.09 17.80 -9.65
N VAL A 301 9.16 16.99 -9.13
CA VAL A 301 8.86 16.88 -7.67
C VAL A 301 9.70 15.83 -6.94
N LYS A 302 10.27 14.85 -7.66
CA LYS A 302 11.18 13.85 -7.09
C LYS A 302 12.53 14.51 -6.75
N PRO A 303 13.36 13.84 -5.92
CA PRO A 303 14.69 14.34 -5.58
C PRO A 303 15.53 14.63 -6.83
N GLU A 304 16.26 15.75 -6.84
CA GLU A 304 17.01 16.20 -8.00
C GLU A 304 18.11 15.18 -8.38
N PRO A 305 18.28 14.86 -9.66
CA PRO A 305 18.99 13.65 -10.07
C PRO A 305 20.50 13.67 -9.80
N HIS A 306 21.09 14.85 -9.63
CA HIS A 306 22.53 14.98 -9.42
C HIS A 306 22.98 14.65 -7.99
N HIS A 307 22.06 14.70 -7.01
CA HIS A 307 22.36 14.39 -5.61
C HIS A 307 21.22 13.70 -4.83
N GLN A 308 20.12 13.33 -5.49
CA GLN A 308 18.95 12.65 -4.91
C GLN A 308 18.38 13.36 -3.67
N MET A 309 18.23 14.68 -3.73
CA MET A 309 17.60 15.48 -2.66
C MET A 309 16.70 16.58 -3.24
N PRO A 310 15.72 17.06 -2.46
CA PRO A 310 15.28 16.56 -1.16
C PRO A 310 14.37 15.32 -1.28
N GLN A 311 14.34 14.48 -0.24
CA GLN A 311 13.39 13.36 -0.14
C GLN A 311 12.00 13.87 0.24
N ALA A 312 10.98 13.42 -0.49
CA ALA A 312 9.56 13.62 -0.16
C ALA A 312 9.18 15.09 0.14
N SER A 313 9.66 16.03 -0.67
CA SER A 313 9.41 17.46 -0.50
C SER A 313 9.39 18.17 -1.84
N SER A 314 8.39 19.01 -2.09
CA SER A 314 8.32 19.93 -3.24
C SER A 314 9.14 21.21 -3.06
N ALA A 315 9.75 21.42 -1.89
CA ALA A 315 10.45 22.66 -1.55
C ALA A 315 11.87 22.72 -2.13
N HIS A 316 12.00 22.71 -3.47
CA HIS A 316 13.27 22.83 -4.19
C HIS A 316 13.06 23.38 -5.62
N ASP A 317 14.15 23.70 -6.30
CA ASP A 317 14.15 24.48 -7.55
C ASP A 317 13.39 23.79 -8.69
N THR A 318 13.66 22.50 -8.95
CA THR A 318 13.10 21.84 -10.14
C THR A 318 11.58 21.74 -10.11
N PHE A 319 10.98 21.54 -8.92
CA PHE A 319 9.54 21.49 -8.77
C PHE A 319 8.93 22.85 -9.10
N TRP A 320 9.40 23.90 -8.41
CA TRP A 320 8.84 25.23 -8.57
C TRP A 320 9.15 25.85 -9.94
N ASP A 321 10.23 25.44 -10.61
CA ASP A 321 10.49 25.82 -12.01
C ASP A 321 9.39 25.27 -12.92
N PHE A 322 9.13 23.95 -12.86
CA PHE A 322 8.09 23.30 -13.65
C PHE A 322 6.72 23.91 -13.39
N ILE A 323 6.33 24.06 -12.12
CA ILE A 323 5.06 24.65 -11.72
C ILE A 323 4.91 26.07 -12.29
N SER A 324 5.95 26.90 -12.19
CA SER A 324 5.92 28.28 -12.69
C SER A 324 5.77 28.40 -14.22
N LEU A 325 6.05 27.33 -14.97
CA LEU A 325 5.94 27.25 -16.42
C LEU A 325 4.72 26.46 -16.90
N MET A 326 4.02 25.79 -15.98
CA MET A 326 2.88 24.92 -16.25
C MET A 326 1.65 25.43 -15.49
N PRO A 327 1.03 26.53 -15.95
CA PRO A 327 -0.07 27.17 -15.21
C PRO A 327 -1.27 26.25 -14.96
N GLU A 328 -1.48 25.19 -15.77
CA GLU A 328 -2.51 24.16 -15.52
C GLU A 328 -2.41 23.51 -14.12
N SER A 329 -1.21 23.53 -13.51
CA SER A 329 -0.99 23.03 -12.15
C SER A 329 -1.48 23.94 -11.04
N THR A 330 -1.80 25.21 -11.33
CA THR A 330 -2.11 26.24 -10.31
C THR A 330 -3.21 25.80 -9.36
N HIS A 331 -4.28 25.18 -9.86
CA HIS A 331 -5.39 24.73 -9.02
C HIS A 331 -4.92 23.65 -8.04
N HIS A 332 -4.21 22.63 -8.50
CA HIS A 332 -3.69 21.59 -7.62
C HIS A 332 -2.70 22.14 -6.59
N ILE A 333 -1.86 23.11 -6.97
CA ILE A 333 -0.90 23.74 -6.05
C ILE A 333 -1.60 24.49 -4.92
N MET A 334 -2.77 25.11 -5.17
CA MET A 334 -3.56 25.70 -4.09
C MET A 334 -3.99 24.65 -3.05
N TRP A 335 -4.35 23.44 -3.49
CA TRP A 335 -4.65 22.33 -2.58
C TRP A 335 -3.40 21.79 -1.88
N GLN A 336 -2.28 21.63 -2.59
CA GLN A 336 -1.03 21.13 -2.01
C GLN A 336 -0.44 22.08 -0.96
N MET A 337 -0.55 23.38 -1.17
CA MET A 337 -0.10 24.39 -0.20
C MET A 337 -1.09 24.56 0.97
N SER A 338 -2.32 24.06 0.85
CA SER A 338 -3.27 24.01 1.97
C SER A 338 -2.98 22.87 2.94
N ASP A 339 -3.67 22.86 4.07
CA ASP A 339 -3.54 21.80 5.06
C ASP A 339 -4.11 20.45 4.57
N ARG A 340 -4.83 20.42 3.45
CA ARG A 340 -5.28 19.18 2.79
C ARG A 340 -4.11 18.25 2.45
N ALA A 341 -2.90 18.79 2.29
CA ALA A 341 -1.67 18.04 1.98
C ALA A 341 -0.93 17.51 3.21
N ILE A 342 -1.41 17.79 4.43
CA ILE A 342 -0.85 17.30 5.69
C ILE A 342 -2.00 16.76 6.59
N PRO A 343 -2.75 15.75 6.12
CA PRO A 343 -3.90 15.24 6.87
C PRO A 343 -3.48 14.69 8.24
N ARG A 344 -4.35 14.80 9.23
CA ARG A 344 -4.11 14.27 10.59
C ARG A 344 -4.02 12.75 10.59
N SER A 345 -4.80 12.10 9.72
CA SER A 345 -4.85 10.66 9.53
C SER A 345 -5.41 10.36 8.14
N PHE A 346 -5.13 9.18 7.60
CA PHE A 346 -5.86 8.68 6.43
C PHE A 346 -7.37 8.63 6.70
N ARG A 347 -7.81 8.42 7.94
CA ARG A 347 -9.21 8.33 8.38
C ARG A 347 -9.97 9.67 8.33
N THR A 348 -9.25 10.78 8.19
CA THR A 348 -9.78 12.14 8.25
C THR A 348 -9.45 12.95 7.00
N MET A 349 -9.30 12.28 5.86
CA MET A 349 -9.14 12.93 4.56
C MET A 349 -10.22 12.45 3.60
N GLN A 350 -10.65 13.34 2.70
CA GLN A 350 -11.50 12.95 1.57
C GLN A 350 -10.71 12.11 0.56
N GLY A 351 -11.44 11.46 -0.35
CA GLY A 351 -10.89 10.78 -1.52
C GLY A 351 -11.69 11.12 -2.76
N PHE A 352 -11.06 11.10 -3.93
CA PHE A 352 -11.68 11.53 -5.17
C PHE A 352 -11.16 10.68 -6.33
N GLY A 353 -12.06 10.25 -7.21
CA GLY A 353 -11.69 9.59 -8.46
C GLY A 353 -10.95 10.50 -9.45
N VAL A 354 -10.99 11.82 -9.22
CA VAL A 354 -10.48 12.91 -10.06
C VAL A 354 -11.19 13.00 -11.41
N HIS A 355 -11.11 11.94 -12.21
CA HIS A 355 -11.62 11.91 -13.57
C HIS A 355 -13.13 11.82 -13.63
N THR A 356 -13.70 12.28 -14.74
CA THR A 356 -15.09 11.98 -15.09
C THR A 356 -15.14 10.59 -15.72
N PHE A 357 -15.99 9.71 -15.21
CA PHE A 357 -16.27 8.38 -15.74
C PHE A 357 -17.69 8.32 -16.32
N ARG A 358 -18.10 7.16 -16.83
CA ARG A 358 -19.48 6.86 -17.19
C ARG A 358 -20.03 5.75 -16.31
N LEU A 359 -21.24 5.93 -15.82
CA LEU A 359 -22.11 4.86 -15.35
C LEU A 359 -22.99 4.39 -16.50
N VAL A 360 -23.12 3.07 -16.70
CA VAL A 360 -23.90 2.47 -17.78
C VAL A 360 -24.93 1.51 -17.20
N ASN A 361 -26.22 1.76 -17.46
CA ASN A 361 -27.30 0.91 -16.94
C ASN A 361 -27.58 -0.32 -17.83
N GLU A 362 -28.56 -1.14 -17.45
CA GLU A 362 -28.97 -2.34 -18.21
C GLU A 362 -29.47 -2.03 -19.63
N ALA A 363 -30.06 -0.85 -19.84
CA ALA A 363 -30.50 -0.39 -21.16
C ALA A 363 -29.35 0.16 -22.02
N GLY A 364 -28.11 0.19 -21.50
CA GLY A 364 -26.95 0.75 -22.19
C GLY A 364 -26.86 2.28 -22.16
N GLN A 365 -27.72 2.95 -21.39
CA GLN A 365 -27.67 4.41 -21.25
C GLN A 365 -26.50 4.82 -20.37
N ALA A 366 -25.75 5.83 -20.81
CA ALA A 366 -24.58 6.33 -20.11
C ALA A 366 -24.85 7.67 -19.40
N THR A 367 -24.37 7.81 -18.17
CA THR A 367 -24.41 9.06 -17.38
C THR A 367 -23.00 9.41 -16.92
N LEU A 368 -22.58 10.68 -17.04
CA LEU A 368 -21.27 11.10 -16.56
C LEU A 368 -21.24 11.10 -15.03
N VAL A 369 -20.12 10.71 -14.43
CA VAL A 369 -19.98 10.61 -12.98
C VAL A 369 -18.61 11.08 -12.47
N LYS A 370 -18.60 11.78 -11.32
CA LYS A 370 -17.42 11.97 -10.45
C LYS A 370 -17.63 11.19 -9.15
N PHE A 371 -16.60 10.48 -8.69
CA PHE A 371 -16.63 9.69 -7.45
C PHE A 371 -15.92 10.43 -6.30
N HIS A 372 -16.55 10.41 -5.13
CA HIS A 372 -16.09 11.08 -3.90
C HIS A 372 -16.17 10.13 -2.71
N TRP A 373 -15.16 10.17 -1.85
CA TRP A 373 -15.12 9.51 -0.54
C TRP A 373 -15.12 10.58 0.53
N THR A 374 -16.16 10.59 1.36
CA THR A 374 -16.26 11.51 2.49
C THR A 374 -16.02 10.75 3.80
N PRO A 375 -14.99 11.11 4.59
CA PRO A 375 -14.70 10.43 5.85
C PRO A 375 -15.81 10.71 6.86
N VAL A 376 -16.32 9.68 7.52
CA VAL A 376 -17.36 9.81 8.56
C VAL A 376 -16.85 10.63 9.76
N LEU A 377 -15.54 10.56 10.05
CA LEU A 377 -14.89 11.33 11.11
C LEU A 377 -14.70 12.82 10.78
N GLY A 378 -15.07 13.25 9.57
CA GLY A 378 -14.79 14.60 9.07
C GLY A 378 -13.37 14.77 8.55
N THR A 379 -13.10 15.95 8.02
CA THR A 379 -11.79 16.29 7.44
C THR A 379 -10.94 17.04 8.45
N HIS A 380 -9.78 16.50 8.80
CA HIS A 380 -8.87 17.06 9.79
C HIS A 380 -7.42 16.99 9.29
N SER A 381 -6.67 18.05 9.54
CA SER A 381 -5.27 18.21 9.13
C SER A 381 -4.38 18.63 10.30
N LEU A 382 -3.07 18.41 10.13
CA LEU A 382 -2.03 18.91 11.02
C LEU A 382 -1.72 20.38 10.70
N ASP A 383 -1.04 21.06 11.62
CA ASP A 383 -0.25 22.25 11.29
C ASP A 383 1.12 21.84 10.70
N TRP A 384 1.76 22.73 9.92
CA TRP A 384 3.03 22.41 9.28
C TRP A 384 4.18 22.14 10.27
N ASP A 385 4.31 22.91 11.36
CA ASP A 385 5.38 22.71 12.33
C ASP A 385 5.20 21.38 13.09
N GLU A 386 3.95 21.02 13.41
CA GLU A 386 3.59 19.72 13.96
C GLU A 386 3.95 18.58 13.00
N ALA A 387 3.55 18.69 11.73
CA ALA A 387 3.79 17.67 10.72
C ALA A 387 5.29 17.37 10.53
N VAL A 388 6.14 18.42 10.53
CA VAL A 388 7.61 18.29 10.43
C VAL A 388 8.19 17.61 11.68
N LYS A 389 7.72 17.95 12.87
CA LYS A 389 8.18 17.32 14.13
C LYS A 389 7.79 15.85 14.20
N ILE A 390 6.56 15.52 13.80
CA ILE A 390 6.09 14.13 13.74
C ILE A 390 6.92 13.33 12.73
N ALA A 391 7.23 13.89 11.56
CA ALA A 391 8.03 13.19 10.54
C ALA A 391 9.40 12.72 11.06
N GLY A 392 9.99 13.48 11.99
CA GLY A 392 11.23 13.09 12.67
C GLY A 392 11.04 12.12 13.85
N ALA A 393 9.94 12.26 14.60
CA ALA A 393 9.69 11.49 15.81
C ALA A 393 9.03 10.11 15.55
N ASP A 394 8.09 10.05 14.61
CA ASP A 394 7.40 8.83 14.17
C ASP A 394 7.10 8.93 12.66
N PRO A 395 8.04 8.54 11.78
CA PRO A 395 7.83 8.57 10.33
C PRO A 395 6.73 7.59 9.87
N ASP A 396 6.25 6.70 10.74
CA ASP A 396 5.18 5.74 10.50
C ASP A 396 3.83 6.18 11.09
N PHE A 397 3.66 7.46 11.43
CA PHE A 397 2.48 7.96 12.15
C PHE A 397 1.13 7.60 11.52
N HIS A 398 0.93 7.80 10.21
CA HIS A 398 -0.35 7.47 9.56
C HIS A 398 -0.53 5.95 9.39
N ARG A 399 0.57 5.21 9.14
CA ARG A 399 0.55 3.74 9.12
C ARG A 399 0.12 3.18 10.48
N ARG A 400 0.70 3.70 11.56
CA ARG A 400 0.42 3.31 12.94
C ARG A 400 -1.03 3.64 13.31
N ASP A 401 -1.48 4.86 13.04
CA ASP A 401 -2.85 5.28 13.33
C ASP A 401 -3.89 4.37 12.63
N LEU A 402 -3.69 4.05 11.36
CA LEU A 402 -4.59 3.13 10.64
C LEU A 402 -4.61 1.74 11.28
N TRP A 403 -3.43 1.18 11.55
CA TRP A 403 -3.30 -0.16 12.11
C TRP A 403 -3.97 -0.27 13.49
N GLU A 404 -3.61 0.65 14.41
CA GLU A 404 -4.08 0.66 15.78
C GLU A 404 -5.58 0.98 15.88
N ALA A 405 -6.10 1.84 15.00
CA ALA A 405 -7.55 2.08 14.92
C ALA A 405 -8.32 0.81 14.58
N ILE A 406 -7.82 0.01 13.63
CA ILE A 406 -8.44 -1.25 13.23
C ILE A 406 -8.31 -2.30 14.34
N GLU A 407 -7.14 -2.45 14.97
CA GLU A 407 -6.98 -3.35 16.14
C GLU A 407 -7.95 -2.98 17.26
N GLY A 408 -8.12 -1.68 17.54
CA GLY A 408 -9.01 -1.18 18.59
C GLY A 408 -10.50 -1.24 18.24
N GLY A 409 -10.87 -1.72 17.05
CA GLY A 409 -12.27 -1.77 16.59
C GLY A 409 -12.85 -0.41 16.18
N ALA A 410 -12.03 0.65 16.11
CA ALA A 410 -12.39 1.99 15.67
C ALA A 410 -12.22 2.11 14.14
N PHE A 411 -13.00 1.32 13.41
CA PHE A 411 -12.86 1.12 11.97
C PHE A 411 -12.98 2.44 11.19
N PRO A 412 -12.03 2.74 10.28
CA PRO A 412 -12.19 3.81 9.31
C PRO A 412 -13.45 3.61 8.45
N GLU A 413 -14.29 4.63 8.36
CA GLU A 413 -15.49 4.64 7.52
C GLU A 413 -15.52 5.83 6.57
N TYR A 414 -15.94 5.57 5.32
CA TYR A 414 -16.11 6.59 4.30
C TYR A 414 -17.43 6.38 3.57
N LEU A 415 -18.12 7.48 3.24
CA LEU A 415 -19.29 7.47 2.39
C LEU A 415 -18.84 7.58 0.93
N LEU A 416 -19.28 6.64 0.08
CA LEU A 416 -19.15 6.81 -1.37
C LEU A 416 -20.27 7.73 -1.82
N GLN A 417 -19.88 8.85 -2.43
CA GLN A 417 -20.80 9.82 -2.99
C GLN A 417 -20.50 10.04 -4.47
N ILE A 418 -21.53 10.36 -5.24
CA ILE A 418 -21.42 10.61 -6.67
C ILE A 418 -22.01 11.97 -7.04
N GLN A 419 -21.41 12.61 -8.03
CA GLN A 419 -22.04 13.68 -8.81
C GLN A 419 -22.34 13.09 -10.19
N THR A 420 -23.59 13.17 -10.63
CA THR A 420 -24.03 12.65 -11.92
C THR A 420 -24.68 13.75 -12.74
N PHE A 421 -24.34 13.81 -14.02
CA PHE A 421 -24.81 14.85 -14.94
C PHE A 421 -24.79 14.36 -16.38
N THR A 422 -25.50 15.05 -17.27
CA THR A 422 -25.52 14.74 -18.71
C THR A 422 -24.42 15.48 -19.46
N GLU A 423 -24.16 15.09 -20.70
CA GLU A 423 -23.21 15.83 -21.56
C GLU A 423 -23.74 17.23 -21.89
N GLU A 424 -25.05 17.39 -22.07
CA GLU A 424 -25.69 18.67 -22.36
C GLU A 424 -25.65 19.63 -21.16
N GLU A 425 -25.62 19.12 -19.93
CA GLU A 425 -25.37 19.91 -18.72
C GLU A 425 -23.91 20.35 -18.67
N ALA A 426 -22.97 19.42 -18.88
CA ALA A 426 -21.54 19.69 -18.86
C ALA A 426 -21.10 20.72 -19.90
N GLU A 427 -21.69 20.70 -21.11
CA GLU A 427 -21.38 21.66 -22.18
C GLU A 427 -21.66 23.12 -21.81
N LYS A 428 -22.64 23.37 -20.93
CA LYS A 428 -23.05 24.71 -20.50
C LYS A 428 -22.10 25.33 -19.48
N TRP A 429 -21.24 24.53 -18.85
CA TRP A 429 -20.30 25.02 -17.85
C TRP A 429 -19.09 25.71 -18.49
N SER A 430 -18.48 26.62 -17.76
CA SER A 430 -17.31 27.39 -18.19
C SER A 430 -16.02 26.56 -18.28
N PHE A 431 -16.05 25.32 -17.78
CA PHE A 431 -14.94 24.38 -17.78
C PHE A 431 -15.35 23.08 -18.49
N ASP A 432 -14.37 22.30 -18.90
CA ASP A 432 -14.59 20.97 -19.47
C ASP A 432 -14.51 19.90 -18.36
N VAL A 433 -15.48 19.01 -18.30
CA VAL A 433 -15.51 17.90 -17.32
C VAL A 433 -14.49 16.82 -17.63
N LEU A 434 -13.93 16.81 -18.85
CA LEU A 434 -12.81 15.96 -19.25
C LEU A 434 -11.44 16.54 -18.82
N ASP A 435 -11.40 17.78 -18.32
CA ASP A 435 -10.20 18.38 -17.78
C ASP A 435 -9.98 17.93 -16.32
N PRO A 436 -8.94 17.12 -16.02
CA PRO A 436 -8.69 16.63 -14.67
C PRO A 436 -8.17 17.71 -13.71
N THR A 437 -7.91 18.93 -14.20
CA THR A 437 -7.55 20.09 -13.36
C THR A 437 -8.79 20.84 -12.84
N LYS A 438 -9.99 20.37 -13.16
CA LYS A 438 -11.27 21.00 -12.83
C LYS A 438 -12.14 20.13 -11.93
N ILE A 439 -12.71 20.73 -10.90
CA ILE A 439 -13.80 20.16 -10.11
C ILE A 439 -15.14 20.49 -10.77
N VAL A 440 -16.16 19.68 -10.43
CA VAL A 440 -17.56 20.08 -10.53
C VAL A 440 -17.97 20.60 -9.15
N PRO A 441 -18.18 21.91 -8.96
CA PRO A 441 -18.61 22.45 -7.68
C PRO A 441 -19.89 21.79 -7.17
N GLU A 442 -19.97 21.53 -5.86
CA GLU A 442 -21.11 20.86 -5.24
C GLU A 442 -22.39 21.71 -5.33
N GLU A 443 -22.26 23.04 -5.48
CA GLU A 443 -23.36 23.97 -5.72
C GLU A 443 -23.98 23.81 -7.12
N LEU A 444 -23.24 23.24 -8.08
CA LEU A 444 -23.79 22.89 -9.40
C LEU A 444 -24.42 21.50 -9.39
N VAL A 445 -23.72 20.53 -8.81
CA VAL A 445 -24.19 19.14 -8.71
C VAL A 445 -23.95 18.65 -7.29
N PRO A 446 -24.98 18.53 -6.45
CA PRO A 446 -24.82 18.10 -5.06
C PRO A 446 -24.41 16.63 -4.98
N LEU A 447 -23.72 16.28 -3.88
CA LEU A 447 -23.29 14.91 -3.62
C LEU A 447 -24.46 14.01 -3.24
N ARG A 448 -24.57 12.85 -3.91
CA ARG A 448 -25.52 11.78 -3.60
C ARG A 448 -24.79 10.59 -2.99
N THR A 449 -25.16 10.16 -1.78
CA THR A 449 -24.52 9.04 -1.07
C THR A 449 -25.07 7.70 -1.53
N VAL A 450 -24.22 6.87 -2.15
CA VAL A 450 -24.62 5.60 -2.77
C VAL A 450 -24.09 4.36 -2.06
N GLY A 451 -23.15 4.53 -1.13
CA GLY A 451 -22.65 3.43 -0.33
C GLY A 451 -21.70 3.85 0.78
N ARG A 452 -21.21 2.85 1.50
CA ARG A 452 -20.34 3.01 2.67
C ARG A 452 -19.18 2.02 2.60
N LEU A 453 -17.97 2.51 2.81
CA LEU A 453 -16.74 1.74 2.93
C LEU A 453 -16.37 1.62 4.40
N VAL A 454 -16.07 0.41 4.87
CA VAL A 454 -15.60 0.14 6.24
C VAL A 454 -14.31 -0.67 6.17
N LEU A 455 -13.22 -0.17 6.76
CA LEU A 455 -11.95 -0.88 6.85
C LEU A 455 -11.84 -1.56 8.21
N ASN A 456 -11.93 -2.89 8.23
CA ASN A 456 -12.09 -3.64 9.47
C ASN A 456 -11.05 -4.74 9.68
N ARG A 457 -10.04 -4.86 8.82
CA ARG A 457 -9.01 -5.89 8.98
C ARG A 457 -7.64 -5.45 8.49
N ASN A 458 -6.63 -5.57 9.34
CA ASN A 458 -5.24 -5.37 8.96
C ASN A 458 -4.73 -6.52 8.07
N PRO A 459 -3.72 -6.29 7.21
CA PRO A 459 -3.07 -7.38 6.47
C PRO A 459 -2.30 -8.30 7.42
N ASP A 460 -2.16 -9.57 7.04
CA ASP A 460 -1.37 -10.55 7.79
C ASP A 460 0.12 -10.36 7.52
N ASN A 461 0.48 -10.02 6.28
CA ASN A 461 1.84 -9.71 5.87
C ASN A 461 1.87 -8.47 4.97
N PHE A 462 2.57 -7.43 5.41
CA PHE A 462 2.66 -6.16 4.69
C PHE A 462 3.22 -6.33 3.27
N PHE A 463 4.27 -7.12 3.09
CA PHE A 463 4.87 -7.30 1.76
C PHE A 463 3.92 -8.05 0.82
N ALA A 464 3.42 -9.20 1.26
CA ALA A 464 2.59 -10.07 0.45
C ALA A 464 1.27 -9.43 -0.01
N GLU A 465 0.70 -8.55 0.83
CA GLU A 465 -0.59 -7.91 0.59
C GLU A 465 -0.44 -6.44 0.18
N THR A 466 0.15 -5.59 1.02
CA THR A 466 0.22 -4.14 0.78
C THR A 466 1.30 -3.76 -0.24
N GLU A 467 2.47 -4.38 -0.23
CA GLU A 467 3.52 -4.06 -1.19
C GLU A 467 3.20 -4.63 -2.58
N GLN A 468 2.72 -5.87 -2.64
CA GLN A 468 2.43 -6.55 -3.91
C GLN A 468 1.05 -6.26 -4.53
N VAL A 469 0.13 -5.59 -3.83
CA VAL A 469 -1.15 -5.20 -4.47
C VAL A 469 -0.90 -4.30 -5.69
N ALA A 470 -1.57 -4.62 -6.79
CA ALA A 470 -1.53 -3.88 -8.04
C ALA A 470 -2.93 -3.30 -8.29
N PHE A 471 -3.03 -1.97 -8.18
CA PHE A 471 -4.20 -1.23 -8.63
C PHE A 471 -4.02 -0.83 -10.09
N CYS A 472 -5.10 -0.73 -10.87
CA CYS A 472 -5.06 -0.27 -12.25
C CYS A 472 -6.36 0.43 -12.63
N THR A 473 -6.29 1.65 -13.18
CA THR A 473 -7.49 2.39 -13.61
C THR A 473 -8.26 1.67 -14.72
N GLN A 474 -7.62 0.77 -15.47
CA GLN A 474 -8.26 -0.05 -16.49
C GLN A 474 -9.09 -1.20 -15.90
N HIS A 475 -8.90 -1.57 -14.63
CA HIS A 475 -9.74 -2.58 -13.98
C HIS A 475 -11.13 -1.99 -13.70
N VAL A 476 -12.02 -2.09 -14.69
CA VAL A 476 -13.44 -1.76 -14.60
C VAL A 476 -14.29 -3.01 -14.82
N VAL A 477 -15.55 -2.93 -14.42
CA VAL A 477 -16.55 -3.99 -14.56
C VAL A 477 -17.71 -3.49 -15.44
N PRO A 478 -18.55 -4.38 -16.01
CA PRO A 478 -19.75 -3.96 -16.72
C PRO A 478 -20.56 -2.94 -15.91
N GLY A 479 -20.99 -1.86 -16.56
CA GLY A 479 -21.71 -0.77 -15.91
C GLY A 479 -20.85 0.43 -15.50
N ILE A 480 -19.54 0.36 -15.66
CA ILE A 480 -18.61 1.50 -15.54
C ILE A 480 -17.76 1.57 -16.80
N ASP A 481 -17.68 2.76 -17.42
CA ASP A 481 -16.87 2.99 -18.62
C ASP A 481 -16.07 4.30 -18.50
N PHE A 482 -15.14 4.49 -19.42
CA PHE A 482 -14.23 5.63 -19.43
C PHE A 482 -14.82 6.84 -20.16
N THR A 483 -14.16 7.98 -19.99
CA THR A 483 -14.35 9.17 -20.83
C THR A 483 -13.08 9.48 -21.63
N ASN A 484 -13.14 10.53 -22.45
CA ASN A 484 -11.99 11.00 -23.23
C ASN A 484 -11.09 11.96 -22.43
N ASP A 485 -11.18 11.96 -21.09
CA ASP A 485 -10.19 12.61 -20.22
C ASP A 485 -8.79 12.10 -20.61
N PRO A 486 -7.91 12.97 -21.16
CA PRO A 486 -6.65 12.52 -21.73
C PRO A 486 -5.72 11.91 -20.69
N LEU A 487 -5.73 12.43 -19.45
CA LEU A 487 -4.93 11.89 -18.35
C LEU A 487 -5.38 10.48 -17.97
N LEU A 488 -6.69 10.25 -17.87
CA LEU A 488 -7.23 8.91 -17.61
C LEU A 488 -6.81 7.91 -18.71
N GLN A 489 -6.86 8.32 -19.98
CA GLN A 489 -6.48 7.47 -21.10
C GLN A 489 -5.03 6.98 -21.01
N GLY A 490 -4.07 7.86 -20.68
CA GLY A 490 -2.68 7.45 -20.50
C GLY A 490 -2.45 6.60 -19.23
N ARG A 491 -3.20 6.86 -18.15
CA ARG A 491 -3.16 6.03 -16.93
C ARG A 491 -3.58 4.59 -17.24
N ASN A 492 -4.59 4.38 -18.08
CA ASN A 492 -5.04 3.04 -18.47
C ASN A 492 -3.94 2.18 -19.10
N PHE A 493 -2.96 2.79 -19.78
CA PHE A 493 -1.75 2.10 -20.25
C PHE A 493 -0.75 1.84 -19.12
N SER A 494 -0.36 2.90 -18.39
CA SER A 494 0.79 2.88 -17.49
C SER A 494 0.66 1.88 -16.35
N TYR A 495 -0.52 1.75 -15.74
CA TYR A 495 -0.70 0.86 -14.59
C TYR A 495 -0.61 -0.63 -14.93
N LEU A 496 -0.89 -1.02 -16.17
CA LEU A 496 -0.68 -2.40 -16.62
C LEU A 496 0.81 -2.65 -16.87
N ASP A 497 1.47 -1.74 -17.60
CA ASP A 497 2.88 -1.84 -17.99
C ASP A 497 3.83 -1.89 -16.80
N THR A 498 3.66 -0.99 -15.83
CA THR A 498 4.60 -0.85 -14.69
C THR A 498 4.68 -2.11 -13.81
N GLN A 499 3.68 -3.00 -13.85
CA GLN A 499 3.71 -4.23 -13.07
C GLN A 499 4.71 -5.25 -13.60
N LEU A 500 5.09 -5.16 -14.88
CA LEU A 500 5.98 -6.13 -15.52
C LEU A 500 7.35 -6.16 -14.84
N SER A 501 7.93 -5.00 -14.53
CA SER A 501 9.19 -4.90 -13.80
C SER A 501 8.98 -5.00 -12.29
N ARG A 502 7.95 -4.33 -11.75
CA ARG A 502 7.70 -4.27 -10.30
C ARG A 502 7.37 -5.63 -9.69
N LEU A 503 6.58 -6.44 -10.39
CA LEU A 503 6.09 -7.74 -9.92
C LEU A 503 6.62 -8.91 -10.75
N GLY A 504 7.67 -8.68 -11.54
CA GLY A 504 8.46 -9.74 -12.18
C GLY A 504 7.80 -10.45 -13.37
N GLY A 505 6.68 -9.94 -13.91
CA GLY A 505 6.10 -10.46 -15.15
C GLY A 505 4.58 -10.27 -15.30
N PRO A 506 3.97 -10.90 -16.31
CA PRO A 506 2.56 -10.70 -16.67
C PRO A 506 1.57 -11.44 -15.74
N ASN A 507 2.04 -12.38 -14.92
CA ASN A 507 1.19 -13.18 -14.02
C ASN A 507 0.94 -12.51 -12.65
N PHE A 508 1.11 -11.20 -12.53
CA PHE A 508 0.91 -10.47 -11.26
C PHE A 508 -0.53 -10.58 -10.70
N HIS A 509 -1.51 -10.92 -11.54
CA HIS A 509 -2.89 -11.18 -11.13
C HIS A 509 -3.05 -12.49 -10.33
N GLU A 510 -2.11 -13.43 -10.45
CA GLU A 510 -2.07 -14.68 -9.66
C GLU A 510 -1.43 -14.47 -8.28
N ILE A 511 -0.85 -13.29 -8.01
CA ILE A 511 -0.43 -12.94 -6.64
C ILE A 511 -1.69 -12.84 -5.77
N PRO A 512 -1.72 -13.48 -4.58
CA PRO A 512 -2.94 -13.73 -3.81
C PRO A 512 -3.84 -12.51 -3.59
N ILE A 513 -3.25 -11.35 -3.28
CA ILE A 513 -4.01 -10.10 -3.04
C ILE A 513 -4.66 -9.59 -4.33
N ASN A 514 -4.05 -9.79 -5.50
CA ASN A 514 -4.55 -9.30 -6.79
C ASN A 514 -5.60 -10.21 -7.43
N THR A 515 -5.65 -11.49 -7.03
CA THR A 515 -6.55 -12.47 -7.62
C THR A 515 -8.02 -12.09 -7.39
N PRO A 516 -8.87 -12.06 -8.42
CA PRO A 516 -10.29 -11.80 -8.26
C PRO A 516 -10.98 -12.92 -7.47
N VAL A 517 -12.13 -12.60 -6.87
CA VAL A 517 -13.04 -13.63 -6.33
C VAL A 517 -13.86 -14.29 -7.45
N ALA A 518 -14.13 -13.54 -8.54
CA ALA A 518 -14.71 -14.08 -9.76
C ALA A 518 -13.77 -15.07 -10.47
N GLN A 519 -14.36 -16.07 -11.14
CA GLN A 519 -13.61 -17.11 -11.85
C GLN A 519 -12.92 -16.55 -13.10
N ILE A 520 -11.68 -17.00 -13.35
CA ILE A 520 -10.89 -16.58 -14.52
C ILE A 520 -10.86 -17.69 -15.56
N HIS A 521 -11.40 -17.42 -16.75
CA HIS A 521 -11.36 -18.34 -17.89
C HIS A 521 -10.97 -17.58 -19.16
N ASN A 522 -9.77 -17.82 -19.67
CA ASN A 522 -9.26 -17.22 -20.90
C ASN A 522 -8.21 -18.11 -21.58
N ASN A 523 -7.62 -17.60 -22.66
CA ASN A 523 -6.65 -18.29 -23.50
C ASN A 523 -5.19 -17.84 -23.29
N GLN A 524 -4.90 -16.99 -22.30
CA GLN A 524 -3.53 -16.58 -21.96
C GLN A 524 -2.80 -17.73 -21.23
N ARG A 525 -1.52 -17.95 -21.54
CA ARG A 525 -0.69 -19.06 -21.02
C ARG A 525 0.73 -18.57 -20.72
N ASP A 526 1.50 -19.44 -20.07
CA ASP A 526 2.94 -19.29 -19.81
C ASP A 526 3.28 -18.04 -18.96
N GLY A 527 4.42 -17.40 -19.24
CA GLY A 527 4.93 -16.25 -18.48
C GLY A 527 5.64 -16.62 -17.17
N PHE A 528 6.42 -15.67 -16.62
CA PHE A 528 7.13 -15.86 -15.36
C PHE A 528 6.16 -16.15 -14.21
N HIS A 529 6.58 -17.04 -13.31
CA HIS A 529 5.86 -17.42 -12.09
C HIS A 529 4.39 -17.86 -12.33
N ARG A 530 4.11 -18.54 -13.45
CA ARG A 530 2.78 -19.08 -13.73
C ARG A 530 2.35 -20.08 -12.64
N GLN A 531 1.26 -19.79 -11.94
CA GLN A 531 0.71 -20.64 -10.88
C GLN A 531 -0.39 -21.57 -11.40
N THR A 532 -1.26 -21.09 -12.28
CA THR A 532 -2.38 -21.90 -12.78
C THR A 532 -1.94 -22.90 -13.84
N ILE A 533 -2.23 -24.18 -13.61
CA ILE A 533 -2.10 -25.25 -14.61
C ILE A 533 -3.42 -25.39 -15.37
N ASN A 534 -3.48 -24.83 -16.58
CA ASN A 534 -4.65 -24.94 -17.45
C ASN A 534 -4.73 -26.36 -18.05
N ARG A 535 -5.89 -27.02 -17.94
CA ARG A 535 -6.12 -28.36 -18.51
C ARG A 535 -6.43 -28.29 -20.01
N GLY A 536 -5.91 -29.27 -20.77
CA GLY A 536 -6.28 -29.50 -22.16
C GLY A 536 -5.31 -28.90 -23.18
N ARG A 537 -5.57 -29.12 -24.47
CA ARG A 537 -4.68 -28.77 -25.59
C ARG A 537 -5.05 -27.48 -26.34
N VAL A 538 -6.00 -26.70 -25.84
CA VAL A 538 -6.55 -25.51 -26.52
C VAL A 538 -6.23 -24.24 -25.73
N ASN A 539 -5.77 -23.22 -26.46
CA ASN A 539 -5.42 -21.89 -25.96
C ASN A 539 -5.75 -20.79 -27.01
N TYR A 540 -6.78 -21.00 -27.83
CA TYR A 540 -7.20 -20.07 -28.87
C TYR A 540 -8.72 -20.11 -29.06
N GLU A 541 -9.27 -19.05 -29.66
CA GLU A 541 -10.68 -18.90 -30.01
C GLU A 541 -10.79 -18.27 -31.41
N PRO A 542 -11.77 -18.66 -32.26
CA PRO A 542 -12.71 -19.76 -32.06
C PRO A 542 -12.03 -21.12 -32.20
N ASN A 543 -12.57 -22.15 -31.54
CA ASN A 543 -12.04 -23.51 -31.60
C ASN A 543 -13.15 -24.56 -31.57
N SER A 544 -12.95 -25.71 -32.22
CA SER A 544 -13.82 -26.89 -32.08
C SER A 544 -13.25 -27.94 -31.12
N LEU A 545 -11.93 -27.94 -30.91
CA LEU A 545 -11.22 -28.94 -30.12
C LEU A 545 -11.53 -28.90 -28.61
N ALA A 546 -11.99 -27.77 -28.09
CA ALA A 546 -12.55 -27.61 -26.75
C ALA A 546 -14.04 -27.23 -26.79
N GLY A 547 -14.73 -27.54 -27.89
CA GLY A 547 -16.16 -27.28 -28.05
C GLY A 547 -16.53 -25.80 -28.01
N GLY A 548 -15.65 -24.91 -28.48
CA GLY A 548 -15.90 -23.46 -28.48
C GLY A 548 -15.60 -22.75 -27.16
N CYS A 549 -15.05 -23.44 -26.16
CA CYS A 549 -14.76 -22.87 -24.84
C CYS A 549 -13.29 -22.44 -24.66
N PRO A 550 -13.00 -21.43 -23.80
CA PRO A 550 -13.96 -20.45 -23.28
C PRO A 550 -14.57 -19.61 -24.43
N PHE A 551 -15.81 -19.17 -24.26
CA PHE A 551 -16.60 -18.47 -25.29
C PHE A 551 -16.86 -17.01 -24.89
N GLN A 552 -17.10 -16.14 -25.88
CA GLN A 552 -17.52 -14.75 -25.66
C GLN A 552 -18.78 -14.64 -24.79
N ALA A 553 -18.78 -13.75 -23.79
CA ALA A 553 -19.90 -13.57 -22.86
C ALA A 553 -21.16 -12.92 -23.48
N GLY A 554 -21.08 -12.40 -24.71
CA GLY A 554 -22.16 -11.67 -25.38
C GLY A 554 -22.49 -10.36 -24.66
N ALA A 555 -23.76 -9.92 -24.72
CA ALA A 555 -24.24 -8.65 -24.15
C ALA A 555 -24.08 -8.53 -22.61
N ARG A 556 -23.88 -9.66 -21.91
CA ARG A 556 -23.58 -9.68 -20.47
C ARG A 556 -22.13 -9.29 -20.15
N GLY A 557 -21.23 -9.38 -21.12
CA GLY A 557 -19.83 -8.97 -20.95
C GLY A 557 -19.65 -7.45 -20.93
N PHE A 558 -18.44 -7.01 -20.60
CA PHE A 558 -18.06 -5.61 -20.79
C PHE A 558 -18.16 -5.24 -22.27
N ALA A 559 -18.83 -4.14 -22.55
CA ALA A 559 -18.87 -3.52 -23.86
C ALA A 559 -18.66 -2.02 -23.66
N SER A 560 -17.70 -1.45 -24.38
CA SER A 560 -17.54 0.00 -24.43
C SER A 560 -18.82 0.62 -24.99
N VAL A 561 -19.19 1.79 -24.48
CA VAL A 561 -20.36 2.53 -24.97
C VAL A 561 -20.15 2.85 -26.47
N ALA A 562 -20.83 2.09 -27.33
CA ALA A 562 -20.60 2.08 -28.77
C ALA A 562 -21.12 3.32 -29.52
N GLU A 563 -21.93 4.17 -28.89
CA GLU A 563 -22.94 4.95 -29.63
C GLU A 563 -22.80 6.49 -29.61
N ARG A 564 -21.66 7.06 -29.18
CA ARG A 564 -21.42 8.53 -29.34
C ARG A 564 -20.23 8.90 -30.21
N LEU A 565 -19.16 8.08 -30.20
CA LEU A 565 -17.95 8.34 -30.98
C LEU A 565 -18.14 8.15 -32.49
N LEU A 566 -19.06 7.27 -32.91
CA LEU A 566 -19.36 7.06 -34.34
C LEU A 566 -20.35 8.09 -34.90
N ALA A 567 -21.18 8.72 -34.07
CA ALA A 567 -22.16 9.71 -34.51
C ALA A 567 -21.60 11.15 -34.59
N GLN A 568 -20.52 11.45 -33.86
CA GLN A 568 -19.90 12.78 -33.85
C GLN A 568 -18.74 12.96 -34.85
N GLN A 569 -18.35 11.93 -35.60
CA GLN A 569 -17.39 12.05 -36.72
C GLN A 569 -18.00 12.67 -37.99
N ALA A 570 -18.87 13.66 -37.80
CA ALA A 570 -19.24 14.65 -38.79
C ALA A 570 -18.77 16.04 -38.30
N SER A 571 -17.47 16.19 -38.04
CA SER A 571 -16.85 17.50 -37.83
C SER A 571 -15.66 17.66 -38.77
N THR A 572 -15.44 18.90 -39.20
CA THR A 572 -14.41 19.34 -40.15
C THR A 572 -12.99 19.41 -39.55
N GLU A 573 -12.80 18.93 -38.32
CA GLU A 573 -11.51 18.90 -37.63
C GLU A 573 -10.62 17.73 -38.12
N PRO A 574 -9.28 17.88 -38.11
CA PRO A 574 -8.38 16.82 -38.54
C PRO A 574 -8.53 15.60 -37.62
N THR A 575 -8.83 14.45 -38.23
CA THR A 575 -9.13 13.17 -37.56
C THR A 575 -8.06 12.64 -36.59
N LYS A 576 -6.82 13.16 -36.62
CA LYS A 576 -5.74 12.86 -35.66
C LYS A 576 -4.87 14.10 -35.44
N LEU A 577 -4.77 14.58 -34.20
CA LEU A 577 -3.99 15.77 -33.85
C LEU A 577 -3.35 15.65 -32.45
N ARG A 578 -2.31 16.46 -32.20
CA ARG A 578 -1.77 16.72 -30.85
C ARG A 578 -2.10 18.15 -30.49
N GLY A 579 -3.00 18.33 -29.53
CA GLY A 579 -3.54 19.62 -29.13
C GLY A 579 -4.52 19.47 -27.98
N LYS A 580 -4.86 20.58 -27.33
CA LYS A 580 -5.80 20.63 -26.20
C LYS A 580 -7.05 21.42 -26.61
N PRO A 581 -8.25 21.05 -26.12
CA PRO A 581 -9.45 21.86 -26.32
C PRO A 581 -9.30 23.26 -25.70
N GLU A 582 -9.98 24.26 -26.26
CA GLU A 582 -9.90 25.65 -25.77
C GLU A 582 -10.33 25.78 -24.30
N LYS A 583 -11.37 25.04 -23.86
CA LYS A 583 -11.85 25.05 -22.46
C LYS A 583 -10.81 24.57 -21.44
N PHE A 584 -9.73 23.92 -21.87
CA PHE A 584 -8.63 23.51 -20.99
C PHE A 584 -7.69 24.68 -20.68
N ALA A 585 -7.77 25.81 -21.38
CA ALA A 585 -6.83 26.93 -21.24
C ALA A 585 -7.08 27.85 -20.02
N ASP A 586 -8.23 27.72 -19.34
CA ASP A 586 -8.44 28.43 -18.06
C ASP A 586 -7.76 27.66 -16.93
N HIS A 587 -6.77 28.31 -16.30
CA HIS A 587 -5.95 27.71 -15.25
C HIS A 587 -6.13 28.36 -13.87
N TYR A 588 -6.82 29.48 -13.78
CA TYR A 588 -6.80 30.33 -12.58
C TYR A 588 -8.16 30.46 -11.92
N THR A 589 -9.27 30.37 -12.66
CA THR A 589 -10.62 30.59 -12.11
C THR A 589 -10.92 29.64 -10.95
N GLN A 590 -10.67 28.34 -11.12
CA GLN A 590 -10.93 27.38 -10.05
C GLN A 590 -9.87 27.39 -8.94
N ALA A 591 -8.62 27.78 -9.24
CA ALA A 591 -7.63 28.04 -8.20
C ALA A 591 -8.07 29.19 -7.28
N ARG A 592 -8.63 30.26 -7.88
CA ARG A 592 -9.22 31.38 -7.15
C ARG A 592 -10.48 30.98 -6.40
N LEU A 593 -11.33 30.13 -6.99
CA LEU A 593 -12.51 29.59 -6.31
C LEU A 593 -12.11 28.87 -5.02
N PHE A 594 -11.11 27.98 -5.10
CA PHE A 594 -10.61 27.28 -3.91
C PHE A 594 -10.09 28.27 -2.86
N TRP A 595 -9.20 29.20 -3.25
CA TRP A 595 -8.68 30.24 -2.35
C TRP A 595 -9.78 31.04 -1.64
N ALA A 596 -10.78 31.49 -2.40
CA ALA A 596 -11.90 32.28 -1.88
C ALA A 596 -12.79 31.49 -0.92
N SER A 597 -12.82 30.16 -1.06
CA SER A 597 -13.61 29.25 -0.22
C SER A 597 -12.95 28.93 1.13
N GLN A 598 -11.68 29.33 1.32
CA GLN A 598 -10.95 29.05 2.55
C GLN A 598 -11.31 30.05 3.65
N THR A 599 -11.35 29.56 4.89
CA THR A 599 -11.43 30.43 6.09
C THR A 599 -10.20 31.32 6.19
N PRO A 600 -10.26 32.43 6.98
CA PRO A 600 -9.10 33.31 7.13
C PRO A 600 -7.82 32.61 7.61
N ILE A 601 -7.93 31.63 8.52
CA ILE A 601 -6.77 30.91 9.04
C ILE A 601 -6.18 29.94 8.01
N GLU A 602 -7.03 29.22 7.25
CA GLU A 602 -6.57 28.34 6.17
C GLU A 602 -5.86 29.12 5.06
N ARG A 603 -6.34 30.34 4.75
CA ARG A 603 -5.65 31.26 3.83
C ARG A 603 -4.26 31.64 4.33
N GLU A 604 -4.14 31.91 5.62
CA GLU A 604 -2.84 32.20 6.25
C GLU A 604 -1.90 30.99 6.18
N HIS A 605 -2.40 29.78 6.44
CA HIS A 605 -1.61 28.55 6.34
C HIS A 605 -1.10 28.30 4.91
N ILE A 606 -1.94 28.51 3.90
CA ILE A 606 -1.55 28.45 2.49
C ILE A 606 -0.43 29.46 2.19
N ALA A 607 -0.59 30.72 2.60
CA ALA A 607 0.42 31.75 2.39
C ALA A 607 1.74 31.40 3.10
N ARG A 608 1.69 30.87 4.33
CA ARG A 608 2.86 30.40 5.08
C ARG A 608 3.53 29.20 4.40
N ALA A 609 2.77 28.27 3.82
CA ALA A 609 3.30 27.14 3.08
C ALA A 609 4.06 27.59 1.82
N PHE A 610 3.48 28.49 1.01
CA PHE A 610 4.20 29.08 -0.13
C PHE A 610 5.48 29.80 0.31
N ARG A 611 5.41 30.61 1.37
CA ARG A 611 6.59 31.30 1.93
C ARG A 611 7.66 30.29 2.36
N PHE A 612 7.26 29.23 3.07
CA PHE A 612 8.19 28.18 3.48
C PHE A 612 8.87 27.52 2.28
N GLU A 613 8.11 27.03 1.30
CA GLU A 613 8.70 26.30 0.18
C GLU A 613 9.55 27.19 -0.73
N LEU A 614 9.07 28.39 -1.08
CA LEU A 614 9.80 29.31 -1.96
C LEU A 614 11.08 29.86 -1.33
N THR A 615 11.23 29.85 0.00
CA THR A 615 12.52 30.17 0.64
C THR A 615 13.58 29.10 0.44
N ARG A 616 13.20 27.88 0.04
CA ARG A 616 14.12 26.76 -0.25
C ARG A 616 14.57 26.73 -1.70
N VAL A 617 13.79 27.29 -2.61
CA VAL A 617 14.16 27.49 -4.02
C VAL A 617 15.34 28.46 -4.09
N GLN A 618 16.48 28.09 -4.63
CA GLN A 618 17.69 28.92 -4.65
C GLN A 618 17.66 29.97 -5.77
N THR A 619 17.02 29.65 -6.90
CA THR A 619 16.98 30.50 -8.09
C THR A 619 15.90 31.57 -7.97
N GLN A 620 16.30 32.82 -7.74
CA GLN A 620 15.37 33.95 -7.56
C GLN A 620 14.35 34.10 -8.69
N ALA A 621 14.76 33.92 -9.96
CA ALA A 621 13.87 34.04 -11.10
C ALA A 621 12.72 33.02 -11.11
N ILE A 622 12.89 31.85 -10.45
CA ILE A 622 11.79 30.89 -10.24
C ILE A 622 10.79 31.49 -9.26
N ARG A 623 11.26 31.97 -8.09
CA ARG A 623 10.39 32.56 -7.07
C ARG A 623 9.55 33.71 -7.63
N GLU A 624 10.17 34.61 -8.40
CA GLU A 624 9.48 35.73 -9.05
C GLU A 624 8.39 35.25 -10.03
N ARG A 625 8.66 34.20 -10.81
CA ARG A 625 7.65 33.60 -11.70
C ARG A 625 6.49 32.98 -10.94
N VAL A 626 6.77 32.27 -9.85
CA VAL A 626 5.71 31.69 -8.99
C VAL A 626 4.85 32.80 -8.39
N VAL A 627 5.44 33.89 -7.87
CA VAL A 627 4.65 35.02 -7.36
C VAL A 627 3.80 35.64 -8.46
N ARG A 628 4.33 35.83 -9.68
CA ARG A 628 3.52 36.30 -10.84
C ARG A 628 2.38 35.34 -11.18
N MET A 629 2.59 34.03 -11.09
CA MET A 629 1.54 33.03 -11.29
C MET A 629 0.45 33.17 -10.22
N ILE A 630 0.83 33.31 -8.94
CA ILE A 630 -0.09 33.49 -7.81
C ILE A 630 -0.90 34.78 -7.94
N ARG A 631 -0.34 35.86 -8.50
CA ARG A 631 -1.10 37.11 -8.76
C ARG A 631 -2.32 36.92 -9.66
N ASN A 632 -2.31 35.93 -10.55
CA ASN A 632 -3.48 35.59 -11.37
C ASN A 632 -4.59 34.92 -10.54
N VAL A 633 -4.25 34.33 -9.40
CA VAL A 633 -5.21 33.76 -8.44
C VAL A 633 -5.78 34.88 -7.55
N ASP A 634 -4.90 35.58 -6.82
CA ASP A 634 -5.28 36.63 -5.88
C ASP A 634 -4.10 37.57 -5.56
N GLU A 635 -4.35 38.88 -5.55
CA GLU A 635 -3.31 39.90 -5.30
C GLU A 635 -2.86 39.93 -3.83
N ALA A 636 -3.74 39.62 -2.87
CA ALA A 636 -3.37 39.65 -1.45
C ALA A 636 -2.54 38.43 -1.03
N LEU A 637 -2.77 37.27 -1.66
CA LEU A 637 -1.91 36.10 -1.48
C LEU A 637 -0.50 36.31 -2.08
N ALA A 638 -0.41 37.02 -3.20
CA ALA A 638 0.86 37.28 -3.86
C ALA A 638 1.74 38.32 -3.14
N ALA A 639 1.12 39.27 -2.44
CA ALA A 639 1.78 40.28 -1.62
C ALA A 639 2.36 39.67 -0.32
#